data_AF-B1J4X6-F1
#
_entry.id   AF-B1J4X6-F1
#
_cell.length_a   1.000
_cell.length_b   1.000
_cell.length_c   1.000
_cell.angle_alpha   90.00
_cell.angle_beta   90.00
_cell.angle_gamma   90.00
#
_symmetry.space_group_name_H-M   'P 1'
#
loop_
_entity.id
_entity.type
_entity.pdbx_description
1 polymer ?
#
loop_
_entity_poly.entity_id
_entity_poly.type
_entity_poly.pdbx_seq_one_letter_code
_entity_poly.pdbx_strand_id
1 'polypeptide(L)'
;MAEYNFSELYAWLKEQPRALNWGMISVMDRKKLNLLLLQAYIQRFKTSAYLPPITGSIPNGDDRRFALNKFTLDWPRLNFAGMQANDSKAGLTMQVMSGTQLGLRRAGDDWQVREILEIGPLQGPELSLDLLLANVPGVVGEEGRVRLDLKESSDFKLDVSADAGEQRLVGDYFKQNFENLPDAQRVFPLGQIEAGGNPLLRATSFALRTQARERDPEDDEGAVLALLCYEGDEQGNIPGRDFRYLIPKDKAYDATVLFEPSRIMLAQLLESLKGIAEDVEFRLVRDAKGKPTGATASGGEMVIREQTLVHEFDTEPNFFGRVRHMILKFKVFDIVLKMADAFEVAVKDKTVEVAWKVTGVMAVEPLDLDDETGEIGNAIRVLNFDTSDFYKRTEDSFEYAFKSSYELEDVDGGVLKFQGLELLEVKAPAPVVGDIKPPAVPPDLDPMYSMILAFLTFYMMPMMFAIALMLESLFKATGSTEFPSVEFILRKAFERNFQFSQSLKELVDETIKLYFGNALVGQDQFAPRDIALFGAVSPAATAFAVDPMEHTLAVASTPKQFNTVPPHPSKLRWACEPVLDTVASDQIGDINPDTGLYTPPRGEDFDGAYVRVRIHAEHKDTGFKSSALITVVKSRVQINPLVYVTQVKGNVKLQAGYLGDASNLRWADPTYGELSASGKNAVYLAPGEMPPLDPAYPDELAAFAVDEIVLSEAGANSPAYTALIITESAIKQPMQLLREIDPVEGTVKLTAMINGKRQDPAKIQWNVKYGSGAVNPATGVYTHDKSSSDQFALITATFDTQLIGIFDGYVIQTLPPARLEDAMQGVGAFEVQKNLQGVKS
;
A
#
# COMPACT_ATOMS: atom_id res chain seq x y z
N MET A 1 20.17 -14.34 11.55
CA MET A 1 19.45 -15.12 10.51
C MET A 1 18.08 -14.52 10.41
N ALA A 2 17.78 -13.78 9.33
CA ALA A 2 16.58 -12.96 9.28
C ALA A 2 15.92 -12.98 7.89
N GLU A 3 15.97 -14.14 7.24
CA GLU A 3 15.02 -14.51 6.19
C GLU A 3 14.60 -15.96 6.39
N TYR A 4 13.30 -16.17 6.55
CA TYR A 4 12.70 -17.48 6.76
C TYR A 4 12.04 -17.97 5.47
N ASN A 5 12.14 -19.28 5.21
CA ASN A 5 11.28 -19.90 4.23
C ASN A 5 9.85 -19.98 4.77
N PHE A 6 8.87 -20.14 3.88
CA PHE A 6 7.47 -20.28 4.23
C PHE A 6 7.24 -21.38 5.27
N SER A 7 7.89 -22.53 5.14
CA SER A 7 7.75 -23.65 6.08
C SER A 7 8.23 -23.31 7.50
N GLU A 8 9.33 -22.56 7.63
CA GLU A 8 9.90 -22.14 8.92
C GLU A 8 9.03 -21.07 9.59
N LEU A 9 8.53 -20.13 8.79
CA LEU A 9 7.62 -19.09 9.27
C LEU A 9 6.29 -19.70 9.71
N TYR A 10 5.74 -20.61 8.91
CA TYR A 10 4.49 -21.30 9.20
C TYR A 10 4.60 -22.19 10.45
N ALA A 11 5.73 -22.89 10.63
CA ALA A 11 5.99 -23.63 11.88
C ALA A 11 5.98 -22.72 13.11
N TRP A 12 6.58 -21.53 13.01
CA TRP A 12 6.59 -20.53 14.08
C TRP A 12 5.20 -19.93 14.38
N LEU A 13 4.35 -19.78 13.35
CA LEU A 13 2.96 -19.37 13.52
C LEU A 13 2.10 -20.45 14.22
N LYS A 14 2.49 -21.74 14.18
CA LYS A 14 1.80 -22.83 14.91
C LYS A 14 2.07 -22.87 16.40
N GLU A 15 3.20 -22.32 16.84
CA GLU A 15 3.62 -22.37 18.24
C GLU A 15 2.65 -21.63 19.17
N GLN A 16 2.29 -20.38 18.81
CA GLN A 16 1.40 -19.52 19.60
C GLN A 16 0.81 -18.38 18.75
N PRO A 17 -0.27 -17.72 19.19
CA PRO A 17 -0.79 -16.53 18.54
C PRO A 17 0.27 -15.43 18.41
N ARG A 18 0.31 -14.80 17.23
CA ARG A 18 1.21 -13.73 16.80
C ARG A 18 0.46 -12.45 16.39
N ALA A 19 -0.86 -12.38 16.47
CA ALA A 19 -1.61 -11.13 16.28
C ALA A 19 -1.36 -10.08 17.40
N LEU A 20 -0.66 -10.44 18.48
CA LEU A 20 -0.23 -9.54 19.56
C LEU A 20 -1.37 -8.71 20.19
N ASN A 21 -2.56 -9.30 20.32
CA ASN A 21 -3.80 -8.63 20.78
C ASN A 21 -4.30 -7.50 19.87
N TRP A 22 -3.75 -7.35 18.66
CA TRP A 22 -4.37 -6.55 17.62
C TRP A 22 -5.46 -7.36 16.91
N GLY A 23 -6.48 -6.68 16.42
CA GLY A 23 -7.52 -7.32 15.62
C GLY A 23 -6.99 -7.78 14.26
N MET A 24 -6.07 -7.01 13.69
CA MET A 24 -5.37 -7.34 12.45
C MET A 24 -3.96 -6.73 12.43
N ILE A 25 -2.98 -7.47 11.93
CA ILE A 25 -1.64 -6.98 11.60
C ILE A 25 -1.41 -7.20 10.11
N SER A 26 -1.25 -6.13 9.34
CA SER A 26 -0.85 -6.18 7.94
C SER A 26 0.63 -5.82 7.79
N VAL A 27 1.37 -6.57 6.98
CA VAL A 27 2.79 -6.39 6.67
C VAL A 27 2.93 -6.25 5.17
N MET A 28 3.50 -5.14 4.71
CA MET A 28 3.60 -4.80 3.30
C MET A 28 5.05 -4.49 2.91
N ASP A 29 5.53 -5.14 1.86
CA ASP A 29 6.90 -5.00 1.36
C ASP A 29 7.22 -3.56 0.92
N ARG A 30 8.43 -3.10 1.30
CA ARG A 30 8.95 -1.76 0.97
C ARG A 30 8.92 -1.45 -0.51
N LYS A 31 9.38 -2.38 -1.37
CA LYS A 31 9.50 -2.13 -2.80
C LYS A 31 8.12 -1.89 -3.39
N LYS A 32 7.12 -2.68 -2.98
CA LYS A 32 5.74 -2.49 -3.45
C LYS A 32 5.10 -1.21 -2.95
N LEU A 33 5.34 -0.82 -1.70
CA LEU A 33 4.89 0.49 -1.21
C LEU A 33 5.57 1.65 -1.94
N ASN A 34 6.86 1.52 -2.27
CA ASN A 34 7.57 2.49 -3.10
C ASN A 34 6.99 2.58 -4.52
N LEU A 35 6.51 1.49 -5.10
CA LEU A 35 5.77 1.54 -6.37
C LEU A 35 4.45 2.33 -6.21
N LEU A 36 3.72 2.16 -5.12
CA LEU A 36 2.52 2.96 -4.84
C LEU A 36 2.84 4.46 -4.71
N LEU A 37 3.92 4.81 -4.01
CA LEU A 37 4.39 6.21 -3.88
C LEU A 37 4.79 6.80 -5.24
N LEU A 38 5.46 6.03 -6.08
CA LEU A 38 5.80 6.44 -7.45
C LEU A 38 4.52 6.67 -8.28
N GLN A 39 3.52 5.77 -8.22
CA GLN A 39 2.24 5.98 -8.91
C GLN A 39 1.52 7.24 -8.41
N ALA A 40 1.46 7.44 -7.09
CA ALA A 40 0.88 8.63 -6.49
C ALA A 40 1.60 9.91 -6.95
N TYR A 41 2.94 9.87 -7.09
CA TYR A 41 3.72 10.97 -7.63
C TYR A 41 3.41 11.23 -9.12
N ILE A 42 3.33 10.19 -9.94
CA ILE A 42 3.02 10.31 -11.38
C ILE A 42 1.64 10.93 -11.61
N GLN A 43 0.67 10.61 -10.74
CA GLN A 43 -0.67 11.17 -10.81
C GLN A 43 -0.75 12.66 -10.46
N ARG A 44 0.25 13.21 -9.75
CA ARG A 44 0.29 14.63 -9.36
C ARG A 44 0.70 15.57 -10.48
N PHE A 45 1.34 15.08 -11.53
CA PHE A 45 1.75 15.94 -12.64
C PHE A 45 0.55 16.66 -13.26
N LYS A 46 0.77 17.94 -13.61
CA LYS A 46 -0.28 18.87 -14.09
C LYS A 46 -1.41 19.13 -13.09
N THR A 47 -1.15 18.94 -11.80
CA THR A 47 -2.09 19.29 -10.72
C THR A 47 -1.40 20.24 -9.73
N SER A 48 -2.19 20.96 -8.92
CA SER A 48 -1.66 21.79 -7.84
C SER A 48 -0.98 20.99 -6.72
N ALA A 49 -1.07 19.66 -6.73
CA ALA A 49 -0.42 18.75 -5.79
C ALA A 49 1.04 18.41 -6.16
N TYR A 50 1.54 18.83 -7.33
CA TYR A 50 2.94 18.68 -7.69
C TYR A 50 3.82 19.60 -6.82
N LEU A 51 4.96 19.08 -6.34
CA LEU A 51 5.89 19.85 -5.51
C LEU A 51 6.54 20.96 -6.35
N PRO A 52 6.43 22.24 -5.93
CA PRO A 52 7.06 23.33 -6.66
C PRO A 52 8.59 23.29 -6.51
N PRO A 53 9.36 23.79 -7.49
CA PRO A 53 10.80 23.92 -7.35
C PRO A 53 11.18 24.82 -6.17
N ILE A 54 12.16 24.38 -5.38
CA ILE A 54 12.62 25.07 -4.18
C ILE A 54 13.80 25.98 -4.54
N THR A 55 13.69 27.25 -4.20
CA THR A 55 14.75 28.26 -4.36
C THR A 55 15.01 28.88 -3.00
N GLY A 56 16.25 29.15 -2.66
CA GLY A 56 16.59 29.66 -1.34
C GLY A 56 18.04 30.07 -1.19
N SER A 57 18.30 30.88 -0.18
CA SER A 57 19.66 31.20 0.25
C SER A 57 19.82 30.85 1.71
N ILE A 58 20.82 30.02 2.01
CA ILE A 58 21.07 29.45 3.32
C ILE A 58 22.42 29.99 3.83
N PRO A 59 22.43 30.91 4.82
CA PRO A 59 23.66 31.43 5.41
C PRO A 59 24.42 30.32 6.16
N ASN A 60 25.74 30.28 6.00
CA ASN A 60 26.64 29.38 6.73
C ASN A 60 27.73 30.22 7.42
N GLY A 61 27.41 30.76 8.60
CA GLY A 61 28.24 31.79 9.24
C GLY A 61 28.07 33.17 8.60
N ASP A 62 29.05 34.05 8.82
CA ASP A 62 28.97 35.46 8.40
C ASP A 62 29.53 35.72 6.99
N ASP A 63 30.39 34.82 6.48
CA ASP A 63 31.11 34.97 5.22
C ASP A 63 30.79 33.90 4.17
N ARG A 64 29.91 32.93 4.45
CA ARG A 64 29.51 31.89 3.48
C ARG A 64 28.00 31.73 3.40
N ARG A 65 27.53 31.25 2.26
CA ARG A 65 26.14 30.87 2.02
C ARG A 65 26.03 29.84 0.90
N PHE A 66 25.01 29.02 0.96
CA PHE A 66 24.53 28.22 -0.17
C PHE A 66 23.37 28.96 -0.83
N ALA A 67 23.35 29.05 -2.14
CA ALA A 67 22.18 29.49 -2.90
C ALA A 67 21.67 28.34 -3.77
N LEU A 68 20.42 27.95 -3.55
CA LEU A 68 19.72 26.92 -4.31
C LEU A 68 18.79 27.62 -5.29
N ASN A 69 18.84 27.25 -6.56
CA ASN A 69 17.95 27.78 -7.58
C ASN A 69 17.16 26.65 -8.24
N LYS A 70 15.82 26.73 -8.13
CA LYS A 70 14.85 25.83 -8.77
C LYS A 70 15.13 24.33 -8.55
N PHE A 71 15.44 23.95 -7.32
CA PHE A 71 15.61 22.55 -6.92
C PHE A 71 14.29 21.81 -7.08
N THR A 72 14.21 20.91 -8.05
CA THR A 72 13.02 20.07 -8.24
C THR A 72 13.28 18.70 -7.65
N LEU A 73 12.50 18.33 -6.64
CA LEU A 73 12.58 17.00 -6.04
C LEU A 73 11.74 16.00 -6.85
N ASP A 74 12.12 14.72 -6.80
CA ASP A 74 11.25 13.64 -7.24
C ASP A 74 10.31 13.14 -6.14
N TRP A 75 10.11 11.83 -6.04
CA TRP A 75 9.15 11.21 -5.14
C TRP A 75 9.81 10.65 -3.89
N PRO A 76 9.12 10.66 -2.73
CA PRO A 76 9.66 10.10 -1.50
C PRO A 76 9.71 8.58 -1.58
N ARG A 77 10.87 7.99 -1.24
CA ARG A 77 11.11 6.55 -1.19
C ARG A 77 11.31 6.11 0.25
N LEU A 78 10.59 5.09 0.69
CA LEU A 78 10.88 4.40 1.94
C LEU A 78 12.24 3.74 1.87
N ASN A 79 13.06 4.01 2.89
CA ASN A 79 14.37 3.47 3.14
C ASN A 79 14.46 3.02 4.61
N PHE A 80 14.99 1.82 4.85
CA PHE A 80 15.15 1.27 6.20
C PHE A 80 16.60 1.17 6.67
N ALA A 81 17.57 1.57 5.83
CA ALA A 81 18.96 1.64 6.24
C ALA A 81 19.14 2.63 7.42
N GLY A 82 19.90 2.22 8.41
CA GLY A 82 20.18 2.92 9.66
C GLY A 82 19.06 2.83 10.72
N MET A 83 17.92 2.20 10.42
CA MET A 83 16.75 2.20 11.30
C MET A 83 16.79 1.03 12.29
N GLN A 84 16.30 1.26 13.51
CA GLN A 84 16.17 0.16 14.47
C GLN A 84 14.90 -0.64 14.18
N ALA A 85 14.97 -1.97 14.32
CA ALA A 85 13.81 -2.83 14.08
C ALA A 85 12.61 -2.44 14.96
N ASN A 86 11.44 -2.26 14.34
CA ASN A 86 10.15 -1.94 14.98
C ASN A 86 10.09 -0.56 15.65
N ASP A 87 10.93 0.39 15.22
CA ASP A 87 10.77 1.77 15.65
C ASP A 87 9.53 2.43 15.02
N SER A 88 9.13 3.58 15.57
CA SER A 88 8.02 4.38 15.01
C SER A 88 8.53 5.39 14.00
N LYS A 89 9.63 5.08 13.30
CA LYS A 89 10.21 5.93 12.27
C LYS A 89 10.32 5.17 10.94
N ALA A 90 10.25 5.89 9.83
CA ALA A 90 10.57 5.36 8.50
C ALA A 90 11.52 6.32 7.80
N GLY A 91 12.68 5.84 7.36
CA GLY A 91 13.57 6.64 6.54
C GLY A 91 12.92 6.96 5.20
N LEU A 92 13.10 8.18 4.73
CA LEU A 92 12.62 8.65 3.44
C LEU A 92 13.77 9.30 2.66
N THR A 93 13.87 8.97 1.38
CA THR A 93 14.82 9.61 0.47
C THR A 93 14.13 10.21 -0.76
N MET A 94 14.63 11.35 -1.22
CA MET A 94 14.21 12.03 -2.44
C MET A 94 15.45 12.51 -3.18
N GLN A 95 15.44 12.41 -4.50
CA GLN A 95 16.55 12.88 -5.33
C GLN A 95 16.20 14.27 -5.88
N VAL A 96 17.18 15.18 -5.87
CA VAL A 96 17.05 16.45 -6.58
C VAL A 96 17.30 16.21 -8.06
N MET A 97 16.25 16.33 -8.88
CA MET A 97 16.30 16.01 -10.30
C MET A 97 16.90 17.14 -11.15
N SER A 98 16.79 18.38 -10.67
CA SER A 98 17.26 19.56 -11.38
C SER A 98 17.42 20.76 -10.46
N GLY A 99 18.26 21.69 -10.87
CA GLY A 99 18.51 22.95 -10.16
C GLY A 99 19.98 23.36 -10.28
N THR A 100 20.31 24.51 -9.70
CA THR A 100 21.70 24.98 -9.61
C THR A 100 22.03 25.28 -8.15
N GLN A 101 23.09 24.68 -7.62
CA GLN A 101 23.66 25.04 -6.32
C GLN A 101 24.83 25.99 -6.53
N LEU A 102 24.87 27.07 -5.74
CA LEU A 102 26.03 27.95 -5.65
C LEU A 102 26.58 27.93 -4.23
N GLY A 103 27.89 27.71 -4.11
CA GLY A 103 28.63 28.04 -2.89
C GLY A 103 29.18 29.46 -3.02
N LEU A 104 28.82 30.35 -2.11
CA LEU A 104 29.22 31.75 -2.16
C LEU A 104 30.08 32.11 -0.95
N ARG A 105 31.05 33.01 -1.18
CA ARG A 105 31.87 33.60 -0.12
C ARG A 105 31.85 35.12 -0.19
N ARG A 106 31.78 35.76 0.96
CA ARG A 106 31.78 37.21 1.07
C ARG A 106 33.20 37.75 0.93
N ALA A 107 33.38 38.72 0.03
CA ALA A 107 34.63 39.45 -0.16
C ALA A 107 34.34 40.95 -0.17
N GLY A 108 34.67 41.64 0.93
CA GLY A 108 34.19 43.00 1.17
C GLY A 108 32.66 43.04 1.30
N ASP A 109 32.01 43.87 0.48
CA ASP A 109 30.55 44.02 0.48
C ASP A 109 29.83 43.17 -0.60
N ASP A 110 30.56 42.34 -1.35
CA ASP A 110 30.01 41.54 -2.45
C ASP A 110 30.10 40.02 -2.18
N TRP A 111 29.18 39.26 -2.79
CA TRP A 111 29.13 37.80 -2.75
C TRP A 111 29.77 37.23 -4.00
N GLN A 112 30.88 36.53 -3.82
CA GLN A 112 31.61 35.86 -4.90
C GLN A 112 31.19 34.40 -5.01
N VAL A 113 30.95 33.94 -6.24
CA VAL A 113 30.74 32.53 -6.54
C VAL A 113 32.05 31.79 -6.34
N ARG A 114 32.01 30.69 -5.58
CA ARG A 114 33.15 29.82 -5.27
C ARG A 114 32.92 28.40 -5.71
N GLU A 115 31.66 28.02 -5.91
CA GLU A 115 31.27 26.70 -6.34
C GLU A 115 29.98 26.81 -7.18
N ILE A 116 29.91 26.05 -8.27
CA ILE A 116 28.69 25.86 -9.06
C ILE A 116 28.48 24.37 -9.28
N LEU A 117 27.34 23.85 -8.86
CA LEU A 117 26.87 22.52 -9.27
C LEU A 117 25.62 22.71 -10.11
N GLU A 118 25.65 22.18 -11.33
CA GLU A 118 24.42 22.02 -12.11
C GLU A 118 23.87 20.63 -11.87
N ILE A 119 22.70 20.58 -11.27
CA ILE A 119 22.06 19.34 -10.88
C ILE A 119 21.24 18.83 -12.06
N GLY A 120 21.39 17.54 -12.33
CA GLY A 120 20.60 16.83 -13.32
C GLY A 120 20.27 15.40 -12.87
N PRO A 121 19.42 14.70 -13.63
CA PRO A 121 18.91 13.37 -13.26
C PRO A 121 19.97 12.28 -13.05
N LEU A 122 21.23 12.51 -13.43
CA LEU A 122 22.31 11.52 -13.35
C LEU A 122 23.21 11.66 -12.11
N GLN A 123 23.17 12.82 -11.43
CA GLN A 123 24.07 13.16 -10.31
C GLN A 123 23.42 14.13 -9.31
N GLY A 124 22.11 14.00 -9.11
CA GLY A 124 21.40 14.80 -8.12
C GLY A 124 21.82 14.46 -6.69
N PRO A 125 21.93 15.46 -5.79
CA PRO A 125 22.08 15.18 -4.37
C PRO A 125 20.80 14.54 -3.81
N GLU A 126 20.99 13.65 -2.82
CA GLU A 126 19.89 13.00 -2.10
C GLU A 126 19.48 13.82 -0.88
N LEU A 127 18.18 14.05 -0.73
CA LEU A 127 17.55 14.53 0.49
C LEU A 127 17.09 13.31 1.31
N SER A 128 17.63 13.13 2.51
CA SER A 128 17.21 12.11 3.48
C SER A 128 16.50 12.75 4.67
N LEU A 129 15.47 12.08 5.20
CA LEU A 129 14.67 12.50 6.34
C LEU A 129 13.99 11.31 7.03
N ASP A 130 13.64 11.44 8.30
CA ASP A 130 12.96 10.40 9.10
C ASP A 130 11.48 10.76 9.28
N LEU A 131 10.55 9.98 8.72
CA LEU A 131 9.12 10.12 8.98
C LEU A 131 8.75 9.55 10.35
N LEU A 132 8.07 10.34 11.19
CA LEU A 132 7.56 9.90 12.49
C LEU A 132 6.20 9.22 12.33
N LEU A 133 6.19 7.89 12.22
CA LEU A 133 4.96 7.09 12.09
C LEU A 133 4.04 7.19 13.31
N ALA A 134 4.58 7.52 14.50
CA ALA A 134 3.77 7.77 15.70
C ALA A 134 2.85 8.99 15.57
N ASN A 135 3.18 9.95 14.68
CA ASN A 135 2.37 11.14 14.44
C ASN A 135 1.31 10.91 13.34
N VAL A 136 1.30 9.74 12.69
CA VAL A 136 0.20 9.37 11.80
C VAL A 136 -1.06 9.17 12.67
N PRO A 137 -2.18 9.89 12.41
CA PRO A 137 -3.35 9.86 13.27
C PRO A 137 -3.85 8.43 13.48
N GLY A 138 -3.77 7.94 14.72
CA GLY A 138 -4.11 6.55 15.05
C GLY A 138 -5.61 6.30 15.25
N VAL A 139 -6.50 7.21 14.82
CA VAL A 139 -7.96 7.03 14.90
C VAL A 139 -8.50 6.90 13.48
N VAL A 140 -9.37 5.92 13.26
CA VAL A 140 -10.09 5.75 11.99
C VAL A 140 -11.17 6.84 11.93
N GLY A 141 -10.81 8.04 11.47
CA GLY A 141 -11.76 9.13 11.19
C GLY A 141 -12.52 8.89 9.88
N GLU A 142 -13.43 9.80 9.50
CA GLU A 142 -14.26 9.66 8.27
C GLU A 142 -13.44 9.36 7.01
N GLU A 143 -12.22 9.88 6.89
CA GLU A 143 -11.35 9.59 5.74
C GLU A 143 -10.45 8.36 5.92
N GLY A 144 -10.08 7.95 7.13
CA GLY A 144 -9.29 6.72 7.37
C GLY A 144 -7.95 6.58 6.63
N ARG A 145 -7.43 7.63 5.97
CA ARG A 145 -6.29 7.52 5.05
C ARG A 145 -4.97 7.26 5.77
N VAL A 146 -4.29 6.19 5.35
CA VAL A 146 -2.87 5.95 5.65
C VAL A 146 -2.08 6.88 4.73
N ARG A 147 -1.41 7.86 5.32
CA ARG A 147 -0.71 8.92 4.60
C ARG A 147 0.68 9.14 5.15
N LEU A 148 1.60 9.45 4.25
CA LEU A 148 2.92 9.99 4.53
C LEU A 148 2.82 11.50 4.42
N ASP A 149 2.98 12.20 5.53
CA ASP A 149 3.00 13.67 5.55
C ASP A 149 4.44 14.12 5.76
N LEU A 150 5.03 14.77 4.76
CA LEU A 150 6.42 15.25 4.81
C LEU A 150 6.67 16.26 5.94
N LYS A 151 5.61 16.89 6.48
CA LYS A 151 5.72 17.76 7.66
C LYS A 151 6.07 16.99 8.93
N GLU A 152 5.58 15.76 9.06
CA GLU A 152 5.76 14.92 10.26
C GLU A 152 7.12 14.21 10.26
N SER A 153 8.14 14.83 9.67
CA SER A 153 9.48 14.29 9.50
C SER A 153 10.53 15.05 10.31
N SER A 154 11.62 14.37 10.64
CA SER A 154 12.79 14.91 11.34
C SER A 154 14.09 14.58 10.60
N ASP A 155 15.22 15.05 11.15
CA ASP A 155 16.57 14.62 10.74
C ASP A 155 16.93 14.85 9.26
N PHE A 156 16.40 15.92 8.67
CA PHE A 156 16.64 16.30 7.28
C PHE A 156 18.13 16.53 7.00
N LYS A 157 18.63 15.92 5.93
CA LYS A 157 20.00 16.11 5.41
C LYS A 157 19.96 16.10 3.89
N LEU A 158 20.64 17.06 3.28
CA LEU A 158 20.86 17.07 1.83
C LEU A 158 22.34 16.88 1.55
N ASP A 159 22.70 15.98 0.63
CA ASP A 159 24.10 15.68 0.25
C ASP A 159 24.74 16.80 -0.59
N VAL A 160 24.75 18.03 -0.07
CA VAL A 160 25.28 19.23 -0.74
C VAL A 160 26.79 19.40 -0.62
N SER A 161 27.40 18.78 0.40
CA SER A 161 28.82 18.85 0.67
C SER A 161 29.28 17.64 1.49
N ALA A 162 30.59 17.50 1.72
CA ALA A 162 31.15 16.45 2.57
C ALA A 162 31.04 16.76 4.08
N ASP A 163 30.63 17.97 4.46
CA ASP A 163 30.50 18.38 5.86
C ASP A 163 29.09 18.06 6.39
N ALA A 164 29.01 17.20 7.40
CA ALA A 164 27.72 16.79 7.96
C ALA A 164 26.95 17.94 8.66
N GLY A 165 27.62 19.02 9.02
CA GLY A 165 26.98 20.24 9.54
C GLY A 165 26.28 21.01 8.42
N GLU A 166 26.95 21.21 7.29
CA GLU A 166 26.39 21.84 6.08
C GLU A 166 25.23 21.03 5.49
N GLN A 167 25.33 19.70 5.46
CA GLN A 167 24.24 18.82 5.02
C GLN A 167 22.97 19.02 5.87
N ARG A 168 23.12 19.09 7.21
CA ARG A 168 22.00 19.34 8.13
C ARG A 168 21.47 20.77 8.00
N LEU A 169 22.35 21.75 7.86
CA LEU A 169 21.98 23.16 7.68
C LEU A 169 21.08 23.35 6.46
N VAL A 170 21.44 22.74 5.33
CA VAL A 170 20.58 22.79 4.13
C VAL A 170 19.36 21.89 4.30
N GLY A 171 19.47 20.73 4.97
CA GLY A 171 18.33 19.89 5.32
C GLY A 171 17.25 20.63 6.13
N ASP A 172 17.64 21.43 7.12
CA ASP A 172 16.72 22.24 7.93
C ASP A 172 15.94 23.26 7.09
N TYR A 173 16.55 23.78 6.00
CA TYR A 173 15.84 24.61 5.04
C TYR A 173 14.70 23.83 4.34
N PHE A 174 14.94 22.58 3.92
CA PHE A 174 13.90 21.74 3.33
C PHE A 174 12.80 21.41 4.33
N LYS A 175 13.14 21.15 5.60
CA LYS A 175 12.16 20.96 6.67
C LYS A 175 11.20 22.14 6.78
N GLN A 176 11.73 23.36 6.86
CA GLN A 176 10.91 24.58 6.93
C GLN A 176 10.05 24.77 5.69
N ASN A 177 10.57 24.46 4.50
CA ASN A 177 9.77 24.50 3.28
C ASN A 177 8.59 23.51 3.36
N PHE A 178 8.84 22.26 3.75
CA PHE A 178 7.81 21.21 3.85
C PHE A 178 6.74 21.51 4.91
N GLU A 179 7.12 22.14 6.02
CA GLU A 179 6.17 22.60 7.05
C GLU A 179 5.18 23.64 6.52
N ASN A 180 5.60 24.46 5.55
CA ASN A 180 4.83 25.53 4.93
C ASN A 180 4.08 25.11 3.65
N LEU A 181 4.29 23.89 3.14
CA LEU A 181 3.58 23.39 1.97
C LEU A 181 2.09 23.13 2.27
N PRO A 182 1.19 23.38 1.31
CA PRO A 182 -0.19 22.90 1.38
C PRO A 182 -0.26 21.38 1.48
N ASP A 183 -1.29 20.86 2.17
CA ASP A 183 -1.49 19.41 2.38
C ASP A 183 -1.45 18.61 1.07
N ALA A 184 -2.07 19.14 0.00
CA ALA A 184 -2.07 18.49 -1.32
C ALA A 184 -0.66 18.22 -1.88
N GLN A 185 0.33 19.05 -1.55
CA GLN A 185 1.71 18.92 -2.04
C GLN A 185 2.57 18.03 -1.15
N ARG A 186 2.33 18.02 0.17
CA ARG A 186 3.16 17.30 1.15
C ARG A 186 2.62 15.93 1.59
N VAL A 187 1.32 15.68 1.45
CA VAL A 187 0.66 14.47 1.96
C VAL A 187 0.55 13.43 0.84
N PHE A 188 1.28 12.32 0.93
CA PHE A 188 1.25 11.19 0.01
C PHE A 188 0.35 10.06 0.54
N PRO A 189 -0.74 9.69 -0.16
CA PRO A 189 -1.57 8.57 0.27
C PRO A 189 -0.88 7.23 -0.02
N LEU A 190 -0.89 6.33 0.98
CA LEU A 190 -0.42 4.95 0.85
C LEU A 190 -1.59 3.96 0.78
N GLY A 191 -2.73 4.32 1.37
CA GLY A 191 -3.93 3.51 1.40
C GLY A 191 -5.01 4.17 2.26
N GLN A 192 -6.13 3.47 2.45
CA GLN A 192 -7.24 3.93 3.27
C GLN A 192 -7.76 2.79 4.13
N ILE A 193 -7.69 2.97 5.46
CA ILE A 193 -8.28 2.10 6.48
C ILE A 193 -9.71 2.60 6.72
N GLU A 194 -10.69 1.95 6.11
CA GLU A 194 -12.11 2.28 6.30
C GLU A 194 -12.69 1.55 7.52
N ALA A 195 -13.75 2.08 8.12
CA ALA A 195 -14.40 1.41 9.27
C ALA A 195 -15.01 0.03 8.92
N GLY A 196 -15.17 -0.34 7.64
CA GLY A 196 -15.76 -1.62 7.22
C GLY A 196 -17.27 -1.72 7.46
N GLY A 197 -17.92 -2.66 6.74
CA GLY A 197 -19.37 -2.86 6.76
C GLY A 197 -19.89 -3.71 7.93
N ASN A 198 -19.12 -4.71 8.37
CA ASN A 198 -19.52 -5.61 9.44
C ASN A 198 -19.26 -4.98 10.82
N PRO A 199 -20.29 -4.79 11.69
CA PRO A 199 -20.12 -4.17 13.01
C PRO A 199 -19.12 -4.88 13.93
N LEU A 200 -18.94 -6.21 13.78
CA LEU A 200 -17.98 -6.98 14.58
C LEU A 200 -16.54 -6.78 14.14
N LEU A 201 -16.33 -6.41 12.88
CA LEU A 201 -15.01 -6.27 12.28
C LEU A 201 -14.65 -4.82 12.05
N ARG A 202 -15.37 -3.86 12.66
CA ARG A 202 -15.17 -2.43 12.47
C ARG A 202 -13.94 -1.92 13.23
N ALA A 203 -13.02 -1.25 12.56
CA ALA A 203 -11.81 -0.67 13.15
C ALA A 203 -12.09 0.70 13.74
N THR A 204 -11.39 1.01 14.84
CA THR A 204 -11.50 2.30 15.54
C THR A 204 -10.18 3.03 15.63
N SER A 205 -9.07 2.29 15.74
CA SER A 205 -7.73 2.86 15.82
C SER A 205 -6.70 1.96 15.15
N PHE A 206 -5.56 2.55 14.79
CA PHE A 206 -4.44 1.81 14.22
C PHE A 206 -3.09 2.43 14.63
N ALA A 207 -2.02 1.66 14.44
CA ALA A 207 -0.64 2.12 14.59
C ALA A 207 0.22 1.63 13.42
N LEU A 208 1.21 2.43 13.01
CA LEU A 208 2.16 2.08 11.95
C LEU A 208 3.56 1.85 12.51
N ARG A 209 4.26 0.83 12.01
CA ARG A 209 5.66 0.52 12.36
C ARG A 209 6.45 0.12 11.13
N THR A 210 7.77 0.13 11.25
CA THR A 210 8.68 -0.39 10.23
C THR A 210 9.39 -1.63 10.74
N GLN A 211 9.73 -2.53 9.83
CA GLN A 211 10.53 -3.69 10.16
C GLN A 211 11.53 -3.94 9.04
N ALA A 212 12.82 -3.69 9.32
CA ALA A 212 13.89 -4.13 8.44
C ALA A 212 13.86 -5.65 8.28
N ARG A 213 14.11 -6.14 7.07
CA ARG A 213 13.98 -7.56 6.72
C ARG A 213 14.99 -8.40 7.50
N GLU A 214 16.27 -8.09 7.37
CA GLU A 214 17.33 -8.80 8.10
C GLU A 214 17.51 -8.29 9.55
N ARG A 215 16.85 -7.19 9.89
CA ARG A 215 17.03 -6.43 11.15
C ARG A 215 18.48 -6.07 11.43
N ASP A 216 19.27 -6.01 10.37
CA ASP A 216 20.57 -5.37 10.32
C ASP A 216 20.32 -3.88 10.05
N PRO A 217 20.94 -2.96 10.81
CA PRO A 217 20.91 -1.54 10.48
C PRO A 217 21.40 -1.24 9.05
N GLU A 218 22.19 -2.09 8.41
CA GLU A 218 22.63 -1.87 7.03
C GLU A 218 21.65 -2.39 5.96
N ASP A 219 20.58 -3.12 6.35
CA ASP A 219 19.58 -3.63 5.40
C ASP A 219 18.57 -2.52 5.06
N ASP A 220 18.58 -2.10 3.79
CA ASP A 220 17.64 -1.10 3.28
C ASP A 220 16.27 -1.71 2.94
N GLU A 221 16.15 -3.04 2.95
CA GLU A 221 14.92 -3.77 2.72
C GLU A 221 14.10 -3.99 4.00
N GLY A 222 12.79 -4.14 3.83
CA GLY A 222 11.88 -4.35 4.95
C GLY A 222 10.42 -4.19 4.58
N ALA A 223 9.60 -3.97 5.60
CA ALA A 223 8.17 -3.82 5.46
C ALA A 223 7.61 -2.73 6.39
N VAL A 224 6.45 -2.20 6.00
CA VAL A 224 5.61 -1.38 6.88
C VAL A 224 4.54 -2.27 7.48
N LEU A 225 4.35 -2.15 8.79
CA LEU A 225 3.34 -2.86 9.57
C LEU A 225 2.20 -1.91 9.89
N ALA A 226 0.97 -2.30 9.57
CA ALA A 226 -0.25 -1.65 10.03
C ALA A 226 -0.95 -2.54 11.07
N LEU A 227 -1.08 -2.01 12.29
CA LEU A 227 -1.64 -2.69 13.45
C LEU A 227 -3.03 -2.11 13.72
N LEU A 228 -4.11 -2.85 13.44
CA LEU A 228 -5.48 -2.37 13.57
C LEU A 228 -6.18 -2.92 14.81
N CYS A 229 -6.95 -2.04 15.45
CA CYS A 229 -7.78 -2.33 16.62
C CYS A 229 -9.26 -2.18 16.26
N TYR A 230 -10.07 -3.17 16.63
CA TYR A 230 -11.51 -3.17 16.39
C TYR A 230 -12.29 -2.41 17.48
N GLU A 231 -13.54 -2.08 17.19
CA GLU A 231 -14.47 -1.43 18.13
C GLU A 231 -14.73 -2.32 19.35
N GLY A 232 -14.46 -1.77 20.53
CA GLY A 232 -14.57 -2.48 21.81
C GLY A 232 -13.34 -3.30 22.21
N ASP A 233 -12.26 -3.27 21.42
CA ASP A 233 -10.97 -3.85 21.80
C ASP A 233 -10.03 -2.78 22.39
N GLU A 234 -9.06 -3.23 23.19
CA GLU A 234 -7.90 -2.42 23.60
C GLU A 234 -6.80 -2.53 22.55
N GLN A 235 -5.94 -1.49 22.45
CA GLN A 235 -4.78 -1.56 21.57
C GLN A 235 -3.84 -2.71 21.97
N GLY A 236 -3.33 -3.41 20.96
CA GLY A 236 -2.43 -4.54 21.15
C GLY A 236 -1.01 -4.14 21.53
N ASN A 237 -0.15 -5.14 21.66
CA ASN A 237 1.27 -4.96 21.98
C ASN A 237 2.08 -4.60 20.74
N ILE A 238 3.10 -3.76 20.89
CA ILE A 238 4.03 -3.44 19.81
C ILE A 238 4.91 -4.67 19.51
N PRO A 239 5.13 -5.04 18.24
CA PRO A 239 6.03 -6.12 17.85
C PRO A 239 7.42 -5.98 18.49
N GLY A 240 7.84 -7.02 19.23
CA GLY A 240 9.16 -7.09 19.86
C GLY A 240 10.25 -7.63 18.92
N ARG A 241 11.47 -7.77 19.45
CA ARG A 241 12.60 -8.41 18.76
C ARG A 241 12.40 -9.91 18.49
N ASP A 242 11.34 -10.54 18.98
CA ASP A 242 10.99 -11.93 18.70
C ASP A 242 9.99 -12.08 17.53
N PHE A 243 9.38 -10.99 17.06
CA PHE A 243 8.33 -10.98 16.04
C PHE A 243 8.88 -11.07 14.61
N ARG A 244 8.97 -12.27 14.02
CA ARG A 244 9.67 -12.52 12.74
C ARG A 244 9.13 -11.69 11.57
N TYR A 245 10.00 -11.45 10.57
CA TYR A 245 9.60 -10.87 9.28
C TYR A 245 8.61 -11.81 8.58
N LEU A 246 7.41 -11.33 8.27
CA LEU A 246 6.28 -12.17 7.87
C LEU A 246 6.18 -12.45 6.37
N ILE A 247 7.11 -11.95 5.55
CA ILE A 247 7.15 -12.20 4.11
C ILE A 247 8.26 -13.24 3.84
N PRO A 248 7.91 -14.48 3.45
CA PRO A 248 8.89 -15.54 3.24
C PRO A 248 9.67 -15.36 1.93
N LYS A 249 10.95 -15.73 1.92
CA LYS A 249 11.83 -15.50 0.76
C LYS A 249 11.63 -16.45 -0.42
N ASP A 250 11.02 -17.61 -0.19
CA ASP A 250 10.87 -18.70 -1.17
C ASP A 250 9.49 -18.72 -1.85
N LYS A 251 8.68 -17.68 -1.64
CA LYS A 251 7.37 -17.50 -2.26
C LYS A 251 7.24 -16.11 -2.86
N ALA A 252 6.40 -15.98 -3.88
CA ALA A 252 6.13 -14.71 -4.56
C ALA A 252 5.07 -13.87 -3.82
N TYR A 253 5.22 -13.74 -2.50
CA TYR A 253 4.40 -12.86 -1.68
C TYR A 253 5.12 -11.54 -1.44
N ASP A 254 4.37 -10.46 -1.33
CA ASP A 254 4.88 -9.15 -0.95
C ASP A 254 3.96 -8.47 0.10
N ALA A 255 2.96 -9.20 0.59
CA ALA A 255 2.20 -8.85 1.78
C ALA A 255 1.79 -10.09 2.59
N THR A 256 1.63 -9.89 3.91
CA THR A 256 1.05 -10.87 4.84
C THR A 256 0.09 -10.16 5.79
N VAL A 257 -1.07 -10.74 6.06
CA VAL A 257 -2.05 -10.24 7.02
C VAL A 257 -2.35 -11.31 8.06
N LEU A 258 -2.28 -10.95 9.34
CA LEU A 258 -2.70 -11.80 10.46
C LEU A 258 -3.99 -11.26 11.06
N PHE A 259 -4.96 -12.13 11.30
CA PHE A 259 -6.21 -11.81 12.00
C PHE A 259 -6.35 -12.60 13.29
N GLU A 260 -6.80 -11.93 14.34
CA GLU A 260 -7.29 -12.61 15.53
C GLU A 260 -8.59 -13.35 15.18
N PRO A 261 -8.66 -14.68 15.36
CA PRO A 261 -9.70 -15.50 14.75
C PRO A 261 -11.09 -15.31 15.40
N SER A 262 -11.17 -14.91 16.67
CA SER A 262 -12.44 -14.95 17.43
C SER A 262 -13.55 -14.12 16.79
N ARG A 263 -13.24 -12.90 16.36
CA ARG A 263 -14.24 -12.01 15.73
C ARG A 263 -14.60 -12.45 14.31
N ILE A 264 -13.65 -13.00 13.55
CA ILE A 264 -13.90 -13.54 12.20
C ILE A 264 -14.84 -14.75 12.29
N MET A 265 -14.58 -15.67 13.23
CA MET A 265 -15.45 -16.82 13.48
C MET A 265 -16.84 -16.40 13.94
N LEU A 266 -16.93 -15.46 14.91
CA LEU A 266 -18.21 -14.94 15.37
C LEU A 266 -19.00 -14.30 14.22
N ALA A 267 -18.36 -13.43 13.44
CA ALA A 267 -19.00 -12.78 12.29
C ALA A 267 -19.49 -13.79 11.25
N GLN A 268 -18.67 -14.79 10.89
CA GLN A 268 -19.08 -15.85 9.96
C GLN A 268 -20.32 -16.60 10.46
N LEU A 269 -20.39 -16.91 11.76
CA LEU A 269 -21.50 -17.64 12.35
C LEU A 269 -22.79 -16.81 12.34
N LEU A 270 -22.71 -15.52 12.68
CA LEU A 270 -23.88 -14.64 12.64
C LEU A 270 -24.38 -14.42 11.22
N GLU A 271 -23.48 -14.25 10.24
CA GLU A 271 -23.86 -14.16 8.82
C GLU A 271 -24.47 -15.47 8.31
N SER A 272 -23.91 -16.61 8.71
CA SER A 272 -24.48 -17.93 8.36
C SER A 272 -25.90 -18.08 8.92
N LEU A 273 -26.17 -17.58 10.13
CA LEU A 273 -27.51 -17.64 10.73
C LEU A 273 -28.52 -16.75 10.01
N LYS A 274 -28.12 -15.57 9.52
CA LYS A 274 -28.98 -14.72 8.67
C LYS A 274 -29.37 -15.39 7.36
N GLY A 275 -28.62 -16.38 6.89
CA GLY A 275 -28.95 -17.15 5.69
C GLY A 275 -30.11 -18.14 5.87
N ILE A 276 -30.49 -18.46 7.11
CA ILE A 276 -31.48 -19.50 7.44
C ILE A 276 -32.60 -19.03 8.39
N ALA A 277 -32.42 -17.89 9.07
CA ALA A 277 -33.44 -17.23 9.86
C ALA A 277 -33.79 -15.85 9.27
N GLU A 278 -35.08 -15.55 9.19
CA GLU A 278 -35.61 -14.28 8.68
C GLU A 278 -35.63 -13.24 9.81
N ASP A 279 -35.27 -11.99 9.48
CA ASP A 279 -35.25 -10.84 10.38
C ASP A 279 -34.54 -11.09 11.73
N VAL A 280 -33.49 -11.90 11.72
CA VAL A 280 -32.73 -12.23 12.94
C VAL A 280 -31.86 -11.06 13.40
N GLU A 281 -32.02 -10.71 14.68
CA GLU A 281 -31.24 -9.68 15.34
C GLU A 281 -30.41 -10.28 16.47
N PHE A 282 -29.26 -9.65 16.77
CA PHE A 282 -28.31 -10.14 17.76
C PHE A 282 -27.98 -9.10 18.81
N ARG A 283 -27.93 -9.54 20.06
CA ARG A 283 -27.30 -8.82 21.17
C ARG A 283 -25.92 -9.41 21.42
N LEU A 284 -24.87 -8.60 21.29
CA LEU A 284 -23.51 -9.05 21.53
C LEU A 284 -23.24 -9.29 23.03
N VAL A 285 -22.60 -10.40 23.34
CA VAL A 285 -22.03 -10.71 24.65
C VAL A 285 -20.59 -10.21 24.66
N ARG A 286 -20.23 -9.42 25.68
CA ARG A 286 -18.91 -8.79 25.80
C ARG A 286 -18.24 -9.21 27.10
N ASP A 287 -16.92 -9.31 27.07
CA ASP A 287 -16.12 -9.53 28.27
C ASP A 287 -16.02 -8.26 29.14
N ALA A 288 -15.30 -8.36 30.26
CA ALA A 288 -15.10 -7.25 31.19
C ALA A 288 -14.37 -6.03 30.56
N LYS A 289 -13.68 -6.22 29.43
CA LYS A 289 -12.98 -5.17 28.69
C LYS A 289 -13.81 -4.61 27.53
N GLY A 290 -14.99 -5.17 27.28
CA GLY A 290 -15.87 -4.74 26.19
C GLY A 290 -15.66 -5.49 24.87
N LYS A 291 -14.73 -6.45 24.80
CA LYS A 291 -14.49 -7.26 23.61
C LYS A 291 -15.67 -8.21 23.39
N PRO A 292 -16.28 -8.26 22.20
CA PRO A 292 -17.29 -9.26 21.87
C PRO A 292 -16.69 -10.66 21.95
N THR A 293 -17.29 -11.49 22.80
CA THR A 293 -16.94 -12.91 22.96
C THR A 293 -18.06 -13.83 22.52
N GLY A 294 -19.19 -13.29 22.10
CA GLY A 294 -20.36 -14.06 21.74
C GLY A 294 -21.54 -13.20 21.33
N ALA A 295 -22.68 -13.84 21.08
CA ALA A 295 -23.94 -13.17 20.78
C ALA A 295 -25.13 -14.05 21.17
N THR A 296 -26.25 -13.40 21.48
CA THR A 296 -27.54 -14.03 21.71
C THR A 296 -28.53 -13.46 20.70
N ALA A 297 -29.34 -14.30 20.06
CA ALA A 297 -30.41 -13.81 19.19
C ALA A 297 -31.47 -13.09 20.03
N SER A 298 -31.85 -11.88 19.64
CA SER A 298 -32.85 -11.06 20.34
C SER A 298 -34.19 -10.99 19.62
N GLY A 299 -34.27 -11.48 18.38
CA GLY A 299 -35.45 -11.44 17.52
C GLY A 299 -35.24 -12.27 16.26
N GLY A 300 -36.28 -12.36 15.43
CA GLY A 300 -36.30 -13.14 14.20
C GLY A 300 -36.97 -14.50 14.32
N GLU A 301 -37.15 -15.16 13.18
CA GLU A 301 -37.87 -16.42 13.06
C GLU A 301 -37.16 -17.35 12.09
N MET A 302 -37.10 -18.63 12.44
CA MET A 302 -36.70 -19.68 11.49
C MET A 302 -37.91 -20.53 11.15
N VAL A 303 -38.12 -20.76 9.85
CA VAL A 303 -39.23 -21.58 9.35
C VAL A 303 -38.69 -22.89 8.78
N ILE A 304 -39.03 -24.00 9.41
CA ILE A 304 -38.89 -25.33 8.81
C ILE A 304 -40.12 -25.56 7.96
N ARG A 305 -39.91 -25.64 6.65
CA ARG A 305 -41.01 -25.73 5.67
C ARG A 305 -41.79 -27.03 5.81
N GLU A 306 -43.05 -26.94 5.44
CA GLU A 306 -43.99 -28.03 5.25
C GLU A 306 -43.36 -29.22 4.52
N GLN A 307 -43.64 -30.42 5.03
CA GLN A 307 -43.18 -31.66 4.42
C GLN A 307 -44.15 -32.81 4.68
N THR A 308 -44.19 -33.76 3.75
CA THR A 308 -44.91 -35.03 3.94
C THR A 308 -43.97 -36.06 4.56
N LEU A 309 -44.42 -36.70 5.64
CA LEU A 309 -43.75 -37.84 6.25
C LEU A 309 -44.53 -39.11 5.98
N VAL A 310 -43.80 -40.22 5.85
CA VAL A 310 -44.36 -41.56 5.70
C VAL A 310 -43.93 -42.36 6.92
N HIS A 311 -44.89 -42.98 7.59
CA HIS A 311 -44.69 -43.87 8.71
C HIS A 311 -45.19 -45.26 8.32
N GLU A 312 -44.35 -46.26 8.52
CA GLU A 312 -44.61 -47.65 8.16
C GLU A 312 -44.69 -48.49 9.42
N PHE A 313 -45.72 -49.33 9.55
CA PHE A 313 -45.90 -50.19 10.71
C PHE A 313 -46.59 -51.49 10.34
N ASP A 314 -46.34 -52.54 11.12
CA ASP A 314 -46.94 -53.84 10.91
C ASP A 314 -48.16 -54.04 11.82
N THR A 315 -49.24 -54.64 11.29
CA THR A 315 -50.39 -55.04 12.11
C THR A 315 -50.05 -56.25 12.98
N GLU A 316 -50.75 -56.41 14.11
CA GLU A 316 -50.74 -57.69 14.84
C GLU A 316 -51.18 -58.84 13.91
N PRO A 317 -50.68 -60.08 14.11
CA PRO A 317 -51.05 -61.22 13.29
C PRO A 317 -52.55 -61.50 13.36
N ASN A 318 -53.21 -61.63 12.20
CA ASN A 318 -54.61 -62.01 12.16
C ASN A 318 -54.83 -63.49 12.52
N PHE A 319 -56.08 -63.97 12.50
CA PHE A 319 -56.44 -65.36 12.84
C PHE A 319 -55.71 -66.44 12.00
N PHE A 320 -55.17 -66.07 10.83
CA PHE A 320 -54.38 -66.95 9.97
C PHE A 320 -52.86 -66.73 10.10
N GLY A 321 -52.41 -65.97 11.10
CA GLY A 321 -51.01 -65.63 11.33
C GLY A 321 -50.43 -64.63 10.30
N ARG A 322 -51.27 -63.94 9.52
CA ARG A 322 -50.79 -62.96 8.53
C ARG A 322 -50.69 -61.58 9.15
N VAL A 323 -49.54 -60.95 8.95
CA VAL A 323 -49.25 -59.55 9.26
C VAL A 323 -49.47 -58.72 8.01
N ARG A 324 -50.02 -57.51 8.14
CA ARG A 324 -50.10 -56.53 7.05
C ARG A 324 -49.13 -55.38 7.30
N HIS A 325 -48.45 -54.96 6.25
CA HIS A 325 -47.61 -53.78 6.26
C HIS A 325 -48.46 -52.54 5.93
N MET A 326 -48.54 -51.62 6.88
CA MET A 326 -49.36 -50.42 6.81
C MET A 326 -48.48 -49.21 6.51
N ILE A 327 -48.99 -48.32 5.65
CA ILE A 327 -48.35 -47.07 5.26
C ILE A 327 -49.28 -45.92 5.65
N LEU A 328 -48.75 -45.02 6.45
CA LEU A 328 -49.45 -43.85 6.94
C LEU A 328 -48.69 -42.58 6.54
N LYS A 329 -49.33 -41.73 5.75
CA LYS A 329 -48.75 -40.45 5.31
C LYS A 329 -49.33 -39.32 6.12
N PHE A 330 -48.47 -38.44 6.61
CA PHE A 330 -48.88 -37.21 7.28
C PHE A 330 -48.26 -36.00 6.59
N LYS A 331 -49.00 -34.91 6.59
CA LYS A 331 -48.50 -33.57 6.33
C LYS A 331 -48.05 -32.96 7.66
N VAL A 332 -46.79 -32.56 7.74
CA VAL A 332 -46.28 -31.67 8.80
C VAL A 332 -46.30 -30.27 8.22
N PHE A 333 -47.01 -29.36 8.88
CA PHE A 333 -47.06 -27.95 8.46
C PHE A 333 -45.76 -27.22 8.80
N ASP A 334 -45.64 -25.98 8.32
CA ASP A 334 -44.53 -25.09 8.68
C ASP A 334 -44.34 -25.03 10.20
N ILE A 335 -43.13 -25.34 10.66
CA ILE A 335 -42.73 -25.19 12.06
C ILE A 335 -41.98 -23.87 12.17
N VAL A 336 -42.55 -22.93 12.93
CA VAL A 336 -41.96 -21.62 13.17
C VAL A 336 -41.24 -21.62 14.52
N LEU A 337 -39.93 -21.38 14.50
CA LEU A 337 -39.10 -21.25 15.70
C LEU A 337 -38.82 -19.77 15.94
N LYS A 338 -39.21 -19.27 17.12
CA LYS A 338 -38.85 -17.91 17.54
C LYS A 338 -37.38 -17.90 17.97
N MET A 339 -36.60 -16.96 17.43
CA MET A 339 -35.16 -16.91 17.65
C MET A 339 -34.74 -16.17 18.92
N ALA A 340 -35.60 -15.30 19.46
CA ALA A 340 -35.32 -14.54 20.67
C ALA A 340 -34.97 -15.48 21.84
N ASP A 341 -33.76 -15.30 22.39
CA ASP A 341 -33.16 -16.12 23.45
C ASP A 341 -33.02 -17.62 23.12
N ALA A 342 -33.30 -18.02 21.88
CA ALA A 342 -33.24 -19.40 21.43
C ALA A 342 -31.88 -19.79 20.85
N PHE A 343 -31.02 -18.82 20.56
CA PHE A 343 -29.67 -19.02 20.05
C PHE A 343 -28.67 -18.20 20.87
N GLU A 344 -27.62 -18.86 21.32
CA GLU A 344 -26.47 -18.24 21.98
C GLU A 344 -25.19 -18.83 21.40
N VAL A 345 -24.23 -17.97 21.07
CA VAL A 345 -22.90 -18.37 20.63
C VAL A 345 -21.85 -17.74 21.54
N ALA A 346 -20.87 -18.55 21.94
CA ALA A 346 -19.69 -18.12 22.66
C ALA A 346 -18.44 -18.57 21.91
N VAL A 347 -17.47 -17.67 21.78
CA VAL A 347 -16.19 -17.92 21.13
C VAL A 347 -15.08 -17.80 22.16
N LYS A 348 -14.24 -18.83 22.24
CA LYS A 348 -13.09 -18.87 23.13
C LYS A 348 -11.91 -19.50 22.40
N ASP A 349 -10.87 -18.71 22.18
CA ASP A 349 -9.66 -19.09 21.45
C ASP A 349 -9.98 -19.63 20.04
N LYS A 350 -9.85 -20.95 19.85
CA LYS A 350 -10.16 -21.65 18.59
C LYS A 350 -11.49 -22.38 18.61
N THR A 351 -12.18 -22.34 19.74
CA THR A 351 -13.42 -23.09 19.96
C THR A 351 -14.61 -22.16 19.93
N VAL A 352 -15.68 -22.65 19.32
CA VAL A 352 -16.98 -22.01 19.29
C VAL A 352 -17.96 -22.96 19.92
N GLU A 353 -18.69 -22.49 20.92
CA GLU A 353 -19.82 -23.18 21.51
C GLU A 353 -21.10 -22.48 21.08
N VAL A 354 -22.05 -23.25 20.59
CA VAL A 354 -23.36 -22.76 20.18
C VAL A 354 -24.41 -23.52 20.99
N ALA A 355 -25.23 -22.77 21.71
CA ALA A 355 -26.36 -23.28 22.46
C ALA A 355 -27.67 -22.86 21.78
N TRP A 356 -28.56 -23.82 21.64
CA TRP A 356 -29.89 -23.67 21.10
C TRP A 356 -30.90 -24.03 22.17
N LYS A 357 -31.94 -23.21 22.32
CA LYS A 357 -33.11 -23.50 23.15
C LYS A 357 -34.36 -23.16 22.35
N VAL A 358 -34.82 -24.12 21.56
CA VAL A 358 -35.92 -23.88 20.62
C VAL A 358 -37.25 -24.34 21.22
N THR A 359 -38.26 -23.51 21.03
CA THR A 359 -39.66 -23.81 21.33
C THR A 359 -40.48 -23.58 20.08
N GLY A 360 -41.51 -24.40 19.90
CA GLY A 360 -42.37 -24.32 18.72
C GLY A 360 -43.62 -25.17 18.86
N VAL A 361 -44.44 -25.13 17.81
CA VAL A 361 -45.65 -25.94 17.68
C VAL A 361 -45.49 -26.83 16.45
N MET A 362 -45.69 -28.13 16.62
CA MET A 362 -45.83 -29.05 15.49
C MET A 362 -47.32 -29.28 15.23
N ALA A 363 -47.75 -28.93 14.02
CA ALA A 363 -49.06 -29.30 13.52
C ALA A 363 -48.92 -30.41 12.47
N VAL A 364 -49.77 -31.44 12.58
CA VAL A 364 -49.82 -32.58 11.66
C VAL A 364 -51.24 -32.81 11.16
N GLU A 365 -51.36 -33.30 9.93
CA GLU A 365 -52.62 -33.73 9.33
C GLU A 365 -52.39 -35.07 8.62
N PRO A 366 -53.10 -36.15 8.98
CA PRO A 366 -53.03 -37.39 8.21
C PRO A 366 -53.51 -37.12 6.78
N LEU A 367 -52.84 -37.70 5.80
CA LEU A 367 -53.20 -37.57 4.39
C LEU A 367 -53.75 -38.88 3.82
N ASP A 368 -53.21 -40.00 4.27
CA ASP A 368 -53.47 -41.31 3.68
C ASP A 368 -53.12 -42.41 4.67
N LEU A 369 -53.98 -43.42 4.81
CA LEU A 369 -53.74 -44.63 5.61
C LEU A 369 -54.20 -45.84 4.80
N ASP A 370 -53.27 -46.70 4.41
CA ASP A 370 -53.56 -47.90 3.64
C ASP A 370 -52.53 -49.01 3.90
N ASP A 371 -52.80 -50.22 3.44
CA ASP A 371 -51.81 -51.29 3.37
C ASP A 371 -51.15 -51.34 1.97
N GLU A 372 -50.03 -52.05 1.84
CA GLU A 372 -49.31 -52.17 0.55
C GLU A 372 -50.16 -52.67 -0.61
N THR A 373 -51.25 -53.40 -0.31
CA THR A 373 -52.16 -53.98 -1.31
C THR A 373 -53.33 -53.06 -1.69
N GLY A 374 -53.57 -51.98 -0.94
CA GLY A 374 -54.71 -51.08 -1.10
C GLY A 374 -56.05 -51.69 -0.65
N GLU A 375 -56.03 -52.89 -0.05
CA GLU A 375 -57.23 -53.61 0.36
C GLU A 375 -57.88 -52.96 1.57
N ILE A 376 -57.09 -52.49 2.55
CA ILE A 376 -57.58 -51.94 3.81
C ILE A 376 -58.20 -50.55 3.59
N GLY A 377 -57.52 -49.67 2.86
CA GLY A 377 -58.03 -48.34 2.52
C GLY A 377 -59.24 -48.41 1.60
N ASN A 378 -59.32 -49.41 0.70
CA ASN A 378 -60.55 -49.69 -0.04
C ASN A 378 -61.67 -50.22 0.87
N ALA A 379 -61.36 -51.09 1.82
CA ALA A 379 -62.35 -51.62 2.76
C ALA A 379 -62.94 -50.54 3.67
N ILE A 380 -62.13 -49.63 4.22
CA ILE A 380 -62.59 -48.47 5.01
C ILE A 380 -63.62 -47.64 4.21
N ARG A 381 -63.32 -47.40 2.92
CA ARG A 381 -64.19 -46.63 2.02
C ARG A 381 -65.48 -47.37 1.67
N VAL A 382 -65.40 -48.64 1.23
CA VAL A 382 -66.56 -49.44 0.82
C VAL A 382 -67.49 -49.76 1.99
N LEU A 383 -66.93 -49.93 3.20
CA LEU A 383 -67.68 -50.20 4.43
C LEU A 383 -68.19 -48.94 5.14
N ASN A 384 -67.96 -47.75 4.58
CA ASN A 384 -68.49 -46.48 5.08
C ASN A 384 -68.10 -46.18 6.55
N PHE A 385 -66.84 -46.40 6.90
CA PHE A 385 -66.28 -45.94 8.18
C PHE A 385 -66.22 -44.40 8.22
N ASP A 386 -66.47 -43.82 9.39
CA ASP A 386 -66.31 -42.39 9.60
C ASP A 386 -64.85 -42.07 9.94
N THR A 387 -64.16 -41.45 8.98
CA THR A 387 -62.76 -41.03 9.08
C THR A 387 -62.61 -39.53 9.32
N SER A 388 -63.71 -38.80 9.51
CA SER A 388 -63.71 -37.33 9.56
C SER A 388 -62.92 -36.77 10.74
N ASP A 389 -62.78 -37.54 11.83
CA ASP A 389 -62.00 -37.16 13.01
C ASP A 389 -60.51 -37.49 12.83
N PHE A 390 -60.21 -38.65 12.23
CA PHE A 390 -58.85 -39.09 11.92
C PHE A 390 -58.11 -38.08 11.03
N TYR A 391 -58.71 -37.64 9.93
CA TYR A 391 -58.08 -36.72 8.97
C TYR A 391 -58.06 -35.24 9.41
N LYS A 392 -58.35 -34.92 10.68
CA LYS A 392 -58.25 -33.55 11.17
C LYS A 392 -56.80 -33.17 11.45
N ARG A 393 -56.50 -31.90 11.19
CA ARG A 393 -55.27 -31.27 11.67
C ARG A 393 -55.27 -31.23 13.21
N THR A 394 -54.17 -31.66 13.81
CA THR A 394 -53.92 -31.56 15.26
C THR A 394 -52.53 -31.00 15.51
N GLU A 395 -52.31 -30.45 16.71
CA GLU A 395 -51.06 -29.78 17.04
C GLU A 395 -50.68 -29.95 18.52
N ASP A 396 -49.37 -29.93 18.79
CA ASP A 396 -48.81 -29.88 20.15
C ASP A 396 -47.49 -29.08 20.14
N SER A 397 -47.15 -28.52 21.29
CA SER A 397 -45.92 -27.75 21.52
C SER A 397 -44.74 -28.64 21.91
N PHE A 398 -43.53 -28.22 21.57
CA PHE A 398 -42.29 -28.89 21.94
C PHE A 398 -41.24 -27.93 22.51
N GLU A 399 -40.27 -28.48 23.23
CA GLU A 399 -39.08 -27.78 23.72
C GLU A 399 -37.85 -28.68 23.59
N TYR A 400 -36.82 -28.18 22.91
CA TYR A 400 -35.54 -28.86 22.74
C TYR A 400 -34.38 -27.94 23.05
N ALA A 401 -33.34 -28.50 23.68
CA ALA A 401 -32.06 -27.84 23.85
C ALA A 401 -30.96 -28.59 23.08
N PHE A 402 -30.16 -27.85 22.32
CA PHE A 402 -29.01 -28.38 21.60
C PHE A 402 -27.75 -27.62 22.02
N LYS A 403 -26.64 -28.34 22.15
CA LYS A 403 -25.33 -27.72 22.27
C LYS A 403 -24.43 -28.30 21.20
N SER A 404 -23.93 -27.45 20.31
CA SER A 404 -22.92 -27.84 19.33
C SER A 404 -21.61 -27.12 19.60
N SER A 405 -20.51 -27.82 19.37
CA SER A 405 -19.16 -27.28 19.50
C SER A 405 -18.42 -27.38 18.17
N TYR A 406 -17.67 -26.35 17.82
CA TYR A 406 -16.86 -26.25 16.62
C TYR A 406 -15.44 -25.82 16.98
N GLU A 407 -14.47 -26.25 16.19
CA GLU A 407 -13.07 -25.85 16.33
C GLU A 407 -12.51 -25.35 15.00
N LEU A 408 -11.72 -24.28 15.03
CA LEU A 408 -11.01 -23.77 13.87
C LEU A 408 -9.92 -24.75 13.41
N GLU A 409 -10.13 -25.36 12.25
CA GLU A 409 -9.17 -26.25 11.62
C GLU A 409 -8.20 -25.48 10.71
N ASP A 410 -6.92 -25.84 10.79
CA ASP A 410 -5.82 -25.27 9.99
C ASP A 410 -5.79 -25.92 8.60
N VAL A 411 -6.76 -25.55 7.77
CA VAL A 411 -6.89 -25.89 6.34
C VAL A 411 -6.92 -24.62 5.50
N ASP A 412 -6.77 -24.75 4.18
CA ASP A 412 -6.87 -23.60 3.27
C ASP A 412 -8.19 -22.85 3.49
N GLY A 413 -8.08 -21.52 3.68
CA GLY A 413 -9.21 -20.65 3.98
C GLY A 413 -9.75 -20.70 5.41
N GLY A 414 -9.28 -21.64 6.26
CA GLY A 414 -9.76 -21.84 7.63
C GLY A 414 -11.22 -22.28 7.69
N VAL A 415 -11.53 -23.38 8.39
CA VAL A 415 -12.90 -23.91 8.48
C VAL A 415 -13.26 -24.20 9.93
N LEU A 416 -14.51 -23.89 10.32
CA LEU A 416 -15.06 -24.32 11.60
C LEU A 416 -15.51 -25.78 11.50
N LYS A 417 -14.67 -26.68 12.01
CA LYS A 417 -14.95 -28.11 12.04
C LYS A 417 -15.89 -28.43 13.20
N PHE A 418 -17.00 -29.07 12.88
CA PHE A 418 -17.94 -29.58 13.88
C PHE A 418 -17.28 -30.69 14.72
N GLN A 419 -17.33 -30.57 16.04
CA GLN A 419 -16.73 -31.50 17.00
C GLN A 419 -17.77 -32.40 17.67
N GLY A 420 -18.98 -31.92 17.90
CA GLY A 420 -20.00 -32.67 18.61
C GLY A 420 -21.31 -31.91 18.78
N LEU A 421 -22.39 -32.67 19.00
CA LEU A 421 -23.73 -32.19 19.30
C LEU A 421 -24.26 -32.97 20.50
N GLU A 422 -24.57 -32.28 21.59
CA GLU A 422 -25.39 -32.78 22.68
C GLU A 422 -26.83 -32.35 22.47
N LEU A 423 -27.74 -33.30 22.50
CA LEU A 423 -29.18 -33.07 22.40
C LEU A 423 -29.83 -33.43 23.72
N LEU A 424 -30.63 -32.51 24.25
CA LEU A 424 -31.46 -32.73 25.41
C LEU A 424 -32.91 -32.43 25.04
N GLU A 425 -33.71 -33.49 24.95
CA GLU A 425 -35.16 -33.38 24.82
C GLU A 425 -35.74 -32.91 26.17
N VAL A 426 -36.44 -31.77 26.15
CA VAL A 426 -37.14 -31.25 27.33
C VAL A 426 -38.62 -31.64 27.25
N LYS A 427 -39.23 -31.52 26.07
CA LYS A 427 -40.60 -31.94 25.79
C LYS A 427 -40.75 -32.36 24.31
N ALA A 428 -41.00 -33.65 24.08
CA ALA A 428 -41.46 -34.15 22.79
C ALA A 428 -42.90 -33.67 22.49
N PRO A 429 -43.22 -33.33 21.23
CA PRO A 429 -44.59 -33.08 20.82
C PRO A 429 -45.33 -34.39 20.59
N ALA A 430 -46.59 -34.47 21.05
CA ALA A 430 -47.47 -35.61 20.82
C ALA A 430 -48.85 -35.15 20.32
N PRO A 431 -48.97 -34.69 19.06
CA PRO A 431 -50.28 -34.35 18.49
C PRO A 431 -51.17 -35.59 18.46
N VAL A 432 -52.35 -35.50 19.07
CA VAL A 432 -53.29 -36.62 19.15
C VAL A 432 -53.98 -36.79 17.79
N VAL A 433 -53.98 -38.00 17.23
CA VAL A 433 -54.75 -38.31 16.01
C VAL A 433 -56.17 -38.73 16.40
N GLY A 434 -57.18 -38.28 15.65
CA GLY A 434 -58.57 -38.64 15.91
C GLY A 434 -58.92 -40.08 15.53
N ASP A 435 -60.10 -40.54 15.93
CA ASP A 435 -60.50 -41.94 15.73
C ASP A 435 -61.05 -42.21 14.30
N ILE A 436 -60.88 -43.44 13.82
CA ILE A 436 -61.67 -44.00 12.71
C ILE A 436 -62.81 -44.82 13.31
N LYS A 437 -64.06 -44.39 13.08
CA LYS A 437 -65.24 -45.01 13.71
C LYS A 437 -65.93 -45.99 12.76
N PRO A 438 -66.40 -47.15 13.25
CA PRO A 438 -67.15 -48.09 12.43
C PRO A 438 -68.47 -47.46 11.94
N PRO A 439 -69.03 -47.96 10.83
CA PRO A 439 -70.30 -47.47 10.30
C PRO A 439 -71.41 -47.53 11.36
N ALA A 440 -72.20 -46.46 11.47
CA ALA A 440 -73.34 -46.42 12.38
C ALA A 440 -74.38 -47.47 11.97
N VAL A 441 -74.75 -48.36 12.90
CA VAL A 441 -75.85 -49.32 12.69
C VAL A 441 -77.17 -48.54 12.80
N PRO A 442 -78.02 -48.51 11.76
CA PRO A 442 -79.32 -47.84 11.85
C PRO A 442 -80.17 -48.47 12.97
N PRO A 443 -80.85 -47.67 13.81
CA PRO A 443 -81.60 -48.19 14.95
C PRO A 443 -82.85 -49.02 14.54
N ASP A 444 -83.30 -48.93 13.28
CA ASP A 444 -84.62 -49.40 12.84
C ASP A 444 -84.56 -50.38 11.65
N LEU A 445 -83.68 -51.39 11.70
CA LEU A 445 -83.51 -52.34 10.59
C LEU A 445 -84.68 -53.35 10.48
N ASP A 446 -85.28 -53.47 9.31
CA ASP A 446 -86.29 -54.49 8.98
C ASP A 446 -85.71 -55.93 9.17
N PRO A 447 -86.48 -56.92 9.67
CA PRO A 447 -86.01 -58.28 9.93
C PRO A 447 -85.33 -58.96 8.72
N MET A 448 -85.80 -58.73 7.50
CA MET A 448 -85.18 -59.28 6.28
C MET A 448 -83.84 -58.61 5.96
N TYR A 449 -83.75 -57.28 6.15
CA TYR A 449 -82.50 -56.54 6.05
C TYR A 449 -81.50 -56.94 7.15
N SER A 450 -81.96 -57.24 8.36
CA SER A 450 -81.12 -57.71 9.47
C SER A 450 -80.46 -59.07 9.19
N MET A 451 -81.18 -59.98 8.52
CA MET A 451 -80.63 -61.29 8.12
C MET A 451 -79.62 -61.16 6.98
N ILE A 452 -79.91 -60.32 5.99
CA ILE A 452 -78.97 -60.01 4.89
C ILE A 452 -77.72 -59.33 5.46
N LEU A 453 -77.89 -58.35 6.35
CA LEU A 453 -76.79 -57.67 7.02
C LEU A 453 -75.98 -58.63 7.88
N ALA A 454 -76.61 -59.57 8.60
CA ALA A 454 -75.90 -60.60 9.37
C ALA A 454 -75.07 -61.55 8.47
N PHE A 455 -75.61 -61.97 7.32
CA PHE A 455 -74.85 -62.75 6.33
C PHE A 455 -73.70 -61.94 5.73
N LEU A 456 -73.92 -60.68 5.34
CA LEU A 456 -72.88 -59.79 4.85
C LEU A 456 -71.80 -59.53 5.90
N THR A 457 -72.20 -59.31 7.16
CA THR A 457 -71.30 -59.09 8.30
C THR A 457 -70.47 -60.35 8.59
N PHE A 458 -71.05 -61.55 8.43
CA PHE A 458 -70.33 -62.82 8.56
C PHE A 458 -69.27 -63.00 7.46
N TYR A 459 -69.60 -62.68 6.20
CA TYR A 459 -68.63 -62.71 5.09
C TYR A 459 -67.56 -61.61 5.18
N MET A 460 -67.90 -60.44 5.73
CA MET A 460 -66.98 -59.32 5.96
C MET A 460 -66.22 -59.43 7.30
N MET A 461 -66.50 -60.43 8.14
CA MET A 461 -65.89 -60.61 9.46
C MET A 461 -64.34 -60.68 9.42
N PRO A 462 -63.70 -61.39 8.46
CA PRO A 462 -62.23 -61.38 8.36
C PRO A 462 -61.68 -59.99 8.03
N MET A 463 -62.40 -59.21 7.22
CA MET A 463 -62.03 -57.84 6.85
C MET A 463 -62.23 -56.87 8.02
N MET A 464 -63.37 -56.94 8.71
CA MET A 464 -63.66 -56.15 9.91
C MET A 464 -62.64 -56.42 11.03
N PHE A 465 -62.23 -57.67 11.20
CA PHE A 465 -61.19 -58.04 12.15
C PHE A 465 -59.81 -57.52 11.72
N ALA A 466 -59.48 -57.56 10.43
CA ALA A 466 -58.25 -56.97 9.91
C ALA A 466 -58.21 -55.45 10.12
N ILE A 467 -59.34 -54.75 9.93
CA ILE A 467 -59.47 -53.31 10.23
C ILE A 467 -59.32 -53.06 11.73
N ALA A 468 -59.94 -53.88 12.60
CA ALA A 468 -59.82 -53.72 14.05
C ALA A 468 -58.37 -53.91 14.56
N LEU A 469 -57.66 -54.93 14.07
CA LEU A 469 -56.24 -55.14 14.38
C LEU A 469 -55.37 -54.00 13.84
N MET A 470 -55.67 -53.50 12.64
CA MET A 470 -55.01 -52.33 12.08
C MET A 470 -55.22 -51.10 12.95
N LEU A 471 -56.44 -50.83 13.43
CA LEU A 471 -56.72 -49.72 14.35
C LEU A 471 -55.98 -49.89 15.67
N GLU A 472 -55.94 -51.10 16.24
CA GLU A 472 -55.18 -51.37 17.47
C GLU A 472 -53.67 -51.13 17.27
N SER A 473 -53.10 -51.63 16.17
CA SER A 473 -51.70 -51.40 15.80
C SER A 473 -51.41 -49.93 15.49
N LEU A 474 -52.36 -49.21 14.88
CA LEU A 474 -52.30 -47.77 14.66
C LEU A 474 -52.29 -47.00 15.98
N PHE A 475 -53.15 -47.35 16.95
CA PHE A 475 -53.13 -46.73 18.29
C PHE A 475 -51.82 -47.02 19.04
N LYS A 476 -51.24 -48.22 18.87
CA LYS A 476 -49.91 -48.53 19.43
C LYS A 476 -48.81 -47.74 18.75
N ALA A 477 -48.86 -47.57 17.42
CA ALA A 477 -47.89 -46.82 16.64
C ALA A 477 -48.00 -45.29 16.84
N THR A 478 -49.21 -44.79 17.12
CA THR A 478 -49.46 -43.35 17.37
C THR A 478 -49.40 -42.96 18.86
N GLY A 479 -49.53 -43.94 19.77
CA GLY A 479 -49.42 -43.77 21.22
C GLY A 479 -48.03 -44.06 21.80
N SER A 480 -47.10 -44.61 21.01
CA SER A 480 -45.68 -44.68 21.37
C SER A 480 -45.01 -43.33 21.13
N THR A 481 -43.94 -43.03 21.86
CA THR A 481 -43.10 -41.83 21.73
C THR A 481 -42.40 -41.66 20.35
N GLU A 482 -42.81 -42.41 19.33
CA GLU A 482 -42.25 -42.43 17.98
C GLU A 482 -43.23 -41.90 16.91
N PHE A 483 -44.28 -41.18 17.31
CA PHE A 483 -45.12 -40.37 16.42
C PHE A 483 -44.31 -39.16 15.89
N PRO A 484 -44.44 -38.72 14.60
CA PRO A 484 -43.33 -38.21 13.79
C PRO A 484 -42.37 -37.35 14.60
N SER A 485 -41.20 -37.91 14.87
CA SER A 485 -40.24 -37.32 15.81
C SER A 485 -39.80 -35.95 15.32
N VAL A 486 -40.22 -34.90 16.02
CA VAL A 486 -39.69 -33.55 15.80
C VAL A 486 -38.21 -33.52 16.09
N GLU A 487 -37.71 -34.36 16.99
CA GLU A 487 -36.27 -34.54 17.15
C GLU A 487 -35.61 -34.95 15.84
N PHE A 488 -36.15 -35.93 15.11
CA PHE A 488 -35.60 -36.34 13.82
C PHE A 488 -35.68 -35.21 12.77
N ILE A 489 -36.81 -34.49 12.72
CA ILE A 489 -36.99 -33.36 11.80
C ILE A 489 -36.00 -32.24 12.12
N LEU A 490 -35.90 -31.85 13.39
CA LEU A 490 -35.00 -30.82 13.89
C LEU A 490 -33.55 -31.25 13.71
N ARG A 491 -33.17 -32.44 14.15
CA ARG A 491 -31.82 -32.99 13.98
C ARG A 491 -31.42 -33.00 12.51
N LYS A 492 -32.28 -33.50 11.62
CA LYS A 492 -32.00 -33.49 10.18
C LYS A 492 -31.92 -32.06 9.63
N ALA A 493 -32.77 -31.14 10.08
CA ALA A 493 -32.70 -29.73 9.71
C ALA A 493 -31.40 -29.07 10.22
N PHE A 494 -30.98 -29.34 11.46
CA PHE A 494 -29.74 -28.84 12.06
C PHE A 494 -28.51 -29.45 11.38
N GLU A 495 -28.43 -30.77 11.25
CA GLU A 495 -27.31 -31.46 10.60
C GLU A 495 -27.17 -31.10 9.11
N ARG A 496 -28.27 -30.81 8.41
CA ARG A 496 -28.25 -30.45 6.98
C ARG A 496 -28.06 -28.95 6.74
N ASN A 497 -28.72 -28.11 7.52
CA ASN A 497 -28.80 -26.66 7.26
C ASN A 497 -27.88 -25.83 8.16
N PHE A 498 -27.35 -26.40 9.25
CA PHE A 498 -26.47 -25.72 10.22
C PHE A 498 -25.06 -26.32 10.26
N GLN A 499 -24.51 -26.63 9.09
CA GLN A 499 -23.08 -26.88 8.96
C GLN A 499 -22.37 -25.55 8.70
N PHE A 500 -21.71 -25.01 9.72
CA PHE A 500 -20.84 -23.84 9.60
C PHE A 500 -19.50 -24.19 8.93
N SER A 501 -19.51 -25.09 7.93
CA SER A 501 -18.33 -25.58 7.22
C SER A 501 -17.85 -24.62 6.13
N GLN A 502 -18.47 -23.44 6.01
CA GLN A 502 -18.01 -22.43 5.08
C GLN A 502 -16.60 -21.98 5.46
N SER A 503 -15.79 -21.79 4.43
CA SER A 503 -14.47 -21.22 4.57
C SER A 503 -14.57 -19.80 5.12
N LEU A 504 -13.66 -19.42 6.03
CA LEU A 504 -13.53 -18.04 6.48
C LEU A 504 -12.93 -17.11 5.39
N LYS A 505 -12.54 -17.67 4.24
CA LYS A 505 -11.85 -16.96 3.16
C LYS A 505 -12.63 -15.77 2.62
N GLU A 506 -13.91 -15.94 2.31
CA GLU A 506 -14.72 -14.85 1.73
C GLU A 506 -14.82 -13.65 2.68
N LEU A 507 -15.08 -13.90 3.96
CA LEU A 507 -15.18 -12.85 4.97
C LEU A 507 -13.83 -12.16 5.24
N VAL A 508 -12.73 -12.93 5.24
CA VAL A 508 -11.37 -12.39 5.41
C VAL A 508 -10.97 -11.55 4.19
N ASP A 509 -11.18 -12.05 2.98
CA ASP A 509 -10.91 -11.33 1.74
C ASP A 509 -11.74 -10.04 1.66
N GLU A 510 -13.03 -10.09 2.03
CA GLU A 510 -13.89 -8.91 2.11
C GLU A 510 -13.38 -7.90 3.14
N THR A 511 -12.92 -8.38 4.30
CA THR A 511 -12.33 -7.53 5.34
C THR A 511 -11.11 -6.77 4.82
N ILE A 512 -10.16 -7.47 4.17
CA ILE A 512 -8.98 -6.85 3.55
C ILE A 512 -9.39 -5.81 2.51
N LYS A 513 -10.35 -6.16 1.64
CA LYS A 513 -10.85 -5.28 0.59
C LYS A 513 -11.43 -3.99 1.15
N LEU A 514 -12.23 -4.06 2.20
CA LEU A 514 -12.79 -2.90 2.88
C LEU A 514 -11.69 -2.03 3.52
N TYR A 515 -10.71 -2.67 4.18
CA TYR A 515 -9.66 -1.96 4.92
C TYR A 515 -8.52 -1.39 4.09
N PHE A 516 -8.38 -1.82 2.85
CA PHE A 516 -7.26 -1.40 2.01
C PHE A 516 -7.71 -1.07 0.58
N GLY A 517 -9.01 -0.99 0.31
CA GLY A 517 -9.53 -0.60 -1.01
C GLY A 517 -9.06 -1.50 -2.16
N ASN A 518 -8.85 -2.80 -1.90
CA ASN A 518 -8.17 -3.78 -2.77
C ASN A 518 -6.65 -3.59 -2.96
N ALA A 519 -5.98 -2.76 -2.15
CA ALA A 519 -4.51 -2.63 -2.19
C ALA A 519 -3.79 -3.92 -1.74
N LEU A 520 -4.51 -4.85 -1.12
CA LEU A 520 -4.03 -6.18 -0.76
C LEU A 520 -4.93 -7.23 -1.40
N VAL A 521 -4.33 -8.25 -2.00
CA VAL A 521 -5.01 -9.39 -2.62
C VAL A 521 -4.49 -10.67 -2.00
N GLY A 522 -5.37 -11.43 -1.36
CA GLY A 522 -5.06 -12.75 -0.80
C GLY A 522 -4.77 -13.78 -1.89
N GLN A 523 -3.75 -14.61 -1.66
CA GLN A 523 -3.41 -15.74 -2.52
C GLN A 523 -3.62 -17.05 -1.75
N ASP A 524 -2.98 -17.19 -0.60
CA ASP A 524 -3.04 -18.38 0.25
C ASP A 524 -3.46 -17.99 1.67
N GLN A 525 -4.31 -18.80 2.30
CA GLN A 525 -4.84 -18.53 3.64
C GLN A 525 -4.75 -19.77 4.54
N PHE A 526 -4.28 -19.59 5.76
CA PHE A 526 -4.10 -20.67 6.75
C PHE A 526 -4.59 -20.22 8.13
N ALA A 527 -4.81 -21.17 9.04
CA ALA A 527 -5.26 -20.88 10.41
C ALA A 527 -4.43 -21.60 11.50
N PRO A 528 -3.07 -21.48 11.49
CA PRO A 528 -2.20 -22.22 12.41
C PRO A 528 -2.47 -21.86 13.87
N ARG A 529 -2.74 -20.59 14.17
CA ARG A 529 -3.21 -20.07 15.46
C ARG A 529 -4.11 -18.88 15.21
N ASP A 530 -3.51 -17.82 14.67
CA ASP A 530 -4.23 -16.74 13.99
C ASP A 530 -4.54 -17.15 12.56
N ILE A 531 -5.48 -16.43 11.93
CA ILE A 531 -5.70 -16.57 10.49
C ILE A 531 -4.61 -15.77 9.79
N ALA A 532 -3.76 -16.46 9.03
CA ALA A 532 -2.67 -15.87 8.27
C ALA A 532 -3.01 -15.92 6.78
N LEU A 533 -3.03 -14.76 6.14
CA LEU A 533 -3.23 -14.61 4.71
C LEU A 533 -1.96 -14.07 4.08
N PHE A 534 -1.46 -14.78 3.08
CA PHE A 534 -0.29 -14.42 2.30
C PHE A 534 -0.74 -14.01 0.91
N GLY A 535 -0.14 -12.95 0.37
CA GLY A 535 -0.57 -12.45 -0.91
C GLY A 535 0.30 -11.32 -1.44
N ALA A 536 -0.34 -10.42 -2.18
CA ALA A 536 0.33 -9.32 -2.82
C ALA A 536 -0.30 -7.96 -2.46
N VAL A 537 0.54 -6.98 -2.14
CA VAL A 537 0.29 -5.56 -2.38
C VAL A 537 0.02 -5.41 -3.87
N SER A 538 -1.23 -5.13 -4.18
CA SER A 538 -1.65 -4.78 -5.51
C SER A 538 -1.28 -3.32 -5.76
N PRO A 539 -0.32 -2.99 -6.67
CA PRO A 539 -0.15 -1.63 -7.18
C PRO A 539 -1.36 -1.18 -8.02
N ALA A 540 -2.37 -2.04 -8.10
CA ALA A 540 -3.25 -2.33 -9.19
C ALA A 540 -4.67 -2.54 -8.63
N ALA A 541 -5.18 -1.54 -7.93
CA ALA A 541 -6.62 -1.25 -8.01
C ALA A 541 -7.08 -1.00 -9.48
N THR A 542 -6.15 -1.06 -10.44
CA THR A 542 -6.29 -1.11 -11.90
C THR A 542 -5.72 -2.41 -12.46
N ALA A 543 -6.35 -3.03 -13.46
CA ALA A 543 -6.04 -4.38 -14.02
C ALA A 543 -4.57 -4.75 -14.40
N PHE A 544 -3.58 -3.83 -14.34
CA PHE A 544 -2.15 -4.05 -14.65
C PHE A 544 -1.28 -2.85 -14.23
N ALA A 545 0.05 -3.04 -14.19
CA ALA A 545 1.07 -1.98 -14.03
C ALA A 545 1.99 -1.89 -15.26
N VAL A 546 2.46 -0.69 -15.64
CA VAL A 546 3.45 -0.49 -16.72
C VAL A 546 4.85 -0.88 -16.25
N ASP A 547 5.61 -1.63 -17.05
CA ASP A 547 6.99 -2.05 -16.79
C ASP A 547 7.96 -1.61 -17.91
N PRO A 548 9.10 -0.98 -17.59
CA PRO A 548 9.46 -0.46 -16.27
C PRO A 548 8.61 0.76 -15.88
N MET A 549 8.36 0.96 -14.58
CA MET A 549 7.64 2.15 -14.08
C MET A 549 8.45 3.44 -14.15
N GLU A 550 9.78 3.34 -14.18
CA GLU A 550 10.69 4.49 -14.35
C GLU A 550 11.89 4.08 -15.21
N HIS A 551 12.31 4.95 -16.12
CA HIS A 551 13.52 4.72 -16.92
C HIS A 551 14.20 6.03 -17.33
N THR A 552 15.53 6.02 -17.46
CA THR A 552 16.31 7.16 -17.97
C THR A 552 17.05 6.74 -19.22
N LEU A 553 16.92 7.54 -20.28
CA LEU A 553 17.63 7.41 -21.54
C LEU A 553 18.30 8.74 -21.87
N ALA A 554 19.17 8.72 -22.87
CA ALA A 554 19.68 9.93 -23.46
C ALA A 554 19.16 10.10 -24.89
N VAL A 555 19.30 11.30 -25.41
CA VAL A 555 19.02 11.58 -26.83
C VAL A 555 19.78 10.61 -27.73
N ALA A 556 19.17 10.29 -28.88
CA ALA A 556 19.68 9.33 -29.86
C ALA A 556 19.92 7.89 -29.30
N SER A 557 19.37 7.54 -28.13
CA SER A 557 19.28 6.14 -27.70
C SER A 557 18.29 5.34 -28.55
N THR A 558 18.44 4.02 -28.56
CA THR A 558 17.45 3.14 -29.18
C THR A 558 16.07 3.30 -28.54
N PRO A 559 14.97 3.14 -29.29
CA PRO A 559 13.62 3.14 -28.73
C PRO A 559 13.47 2.18 -27.54
N LYS A 560 12.65 2.58 -26.56
CA LYS A 560 12.40 1.82 -25.33
C LYS A 560 11.03 1.15 -25.39
N GLN A 561 11.03 -0.16 -25.22
CA GLN A 561 9.81 -0.95 -25.09
C GLN A 561 9.24 -0.80 -23.66
N PHE A 562 7.97 -0.43 -23.55
CA PHE A 562 7.17 -0.54 -22.33
C PHE A 562 6.21 -1.73 -22.44
N ASN A 563 6.06 -2.47 -21.35
CA ASN A 563 5.16 -3.63 -21.24
C ASN A 563 4.21 -3.44 -20.05
N THR A 564 3.35 -4.41 -19.80
CA THR A 564 2.53 -4.44 -18.58
C THR A 564 2.67 -5.74 -17.82
N VAL A 565 2.47 -5.67 -16.50
CA VAL A 565 2.42 -6.83 -15.61
C VAL A 565 1.06 -6.82 -14.88
N PRO A 566 0.20 -7.86 -15.07
CA PRO A 566 0.34 -8.93 -16.05
C PRO A 566 0.26 -8.41 -17.51
N PRO A 567 0.73 -9.21 -18.50
CA PRO A 567 0.69 -8.81 -19.91
C PRO A 567 -0.73 -8.83 -20.48
N HIS A 568 -1.08 -7.78 -21.24
CA HIS A 568 -2.38 -7.62 -21.93
C HIS A 568 -2.21 -7.45 -23.45
N PRO A 569 -1.82 -8.50 -24.19
CA PRO A 569 -1.47 -8.38 -25.60
C PRO A 569 -2.65 -7.88 -26.45
N SER A 570 -2.39 -6.88 -27.30
CA SER A 570 -3.37 -6.24 -28.21
C SER A 570 -4.57 -5.54 -27.53
N LYS A 571 -4.64 -5.53 -26.20
CA LYS A 571 -5.74 -4.92 -25.44
C LYS A 571 -5.43 -3.53 -24.90
N LEU A 572 -4.24 -3.02 -25.14
CA LEU A 572 -3.79 -1.74 -24.60
C LEU A 572 -3.75 -0.66 -25.68
N ARG A 573 -3.99 0.58 -25.26
CA ARG A 573 -3.72 1.80 -26.00
C ARG A 573 -2.66 2.59 -25.24
N TRP A 574 -1.56 2.91 -25.92
CA TRP A 574 -0.45 3.67 -25.36
C TRP A 574 -0.50 5.13 -25.77
N ALA A 575 -0.07 6.01 -24.87
CA ALA A 575 0.10 7.43 -25.12
C ALA A 575 1.25 7.99 -24.26
N CYS A 576 1.81 9.13 -24.66
CA CYS A 576 2.79 9.84 -23.86
C CYS A 576 2.45 11.32 -23.80
N GLU A 577 2.81 11.98 -22.70
CA GLU A 577 2.62 13.42 -22.54
C GLU A 577 3.71 14.06 -21.67
N PRO A 578 3.98 15.37 -21.84
CA PRO A 578 4.94 16.08 -21.00
C PRO A 578 4.46 16.10 -19.55
N VAL A 579 5.41 16.04 -18.61
CA VAL A 579 5.12 16.15 -17.17
C VAL A 579 4.81 17.59 -16.74
N LEU A 580 5.49 18.57 -17.34
CA LEU A 580 5.31 19.99 -17.06
C LEU A 580 4.54 20.68 -18.18
N ASP A 581 3.60 21.56 -17.84
CA ASP A 581 2.81 22.31 -18.83
C ASP A 581 3.65 23.30 -19.65
N THR A 582 4.87 23.60 -19.20
CA THR A 582 5.83 24.44 -19.92
C THR A 582 6.55 23.71 -21.05
N VAL A 583 6.42 22.38 -21.15
CA VAL A 583 7.03 21.56 -22.19
C VAL A 583 5.97 21.23 -23.24
N ALA A 584 6.25 21.53 -24.50
CA ALA A 584 5.31 21.25 -25.58
C ALA A 584 5.34 19.75 -25.99
N SER A 585 4.22 19.24 -26.52
CA SER A 585 4.08 17.81 -26.83
C SER A 585 4.98 17.31 -27.97
N ASP A 586 5.52 18.19 -28.81
CA ASP A 586 6.52 17.86 -29.83
C ASP A 586 7.94 17.72 -29.27
N GLN A 587 8.17 18.18 -28.04
CA GLN A 587 9.48 18.14 -27.36
C GLN A 587 9.74 16.81 -26.62
N ILE A 588 8.77 15.90 -26.59
CA ILE A 588 8.80 14.69 -25.74
C ILE A 588 9.02 13.38 -26.51
N GLY A 589 9.16 13.43 -27.84
CA GLY A 589 9.19 12.22 -28.67
C GLY A 589 7.80 11.55 -28.77
N ASP A 590 7.78 10.30 -29.22
CA ASP A 590 6.55 9.60 -29.59
C ASP A 590 6.50 8.17 -29.04
N ILE A 591 5.31 7.68 -28.72
CA ILE A 591 5.08 6.26 -28.40
C ILE A 591 4.13 5.60 -29.40
N ASN A 592 4.48 4.39 -29.84
CA ASN A 592 3.58 3.62 -30.68
C ASN A 592 2.32 3.21 -29.88
N PRO A 593 1.11 3.59 -30.33
CA PRO A 593 -0.13 3.42 -29.55
C PRO A 593 -0.57 1.97 -29.37
N ASP A 594 -0.08 1.04 -30.20
CA ASP A 594 -0.46 -0.38 -30.15
C ASP A 594 0.62 -1.26 -29.52
N THR A 595 1.89 -0.88 -29.64
CA THR A 595 3.01 -1.70 -29.15
C THR A 595 3.63 -1.19 -27.86
N GLY A 596 3.50 0.09 -27.51
CA GLY A 596 4.20 0.67 -26.36
C GLY A 596 5.69 0.94 -26.58
N LEU A 597 6.15 0.95 -27.83
CA LEU A 597 7.53 1.30 -28.19
C LEU A 597 7.70 2.83 -28.22
N TYR A 598 8.44 3.38 -27.27
CA TYR A 598 8.73 4.81 -27.14
C TYR A 598 10.03 5.19 -27.87
N THR A 599 9.97 6.23 -28.69
CA THR A 599 11.10 6.82 -29.41
C THR A 599 11.45 8.17 -28.79
N PRO A 600 12.66 8.34 -28.22
CA PRO A 600 13.04 9.59 -27.58
C PRO A 600 13.18 10.74 -28.59
N PRO A 601 12.94 12.00 -28.18
CA PRO A 601 13.18 13.18 -29.01
C PRO A 601 14.67 13.35 -29.33
N ARG A 602 14.96 14.16 -30.36
CA ARG A 602 16.33 14.62 -30.64
C ARG A 602 16.71 15.73 -29.66
N GLY A 603 18.01 15.95 -29.47
CA GLY A 603 18.49 16.97 -28.54
C GLY A 603 18.17 18.41 -28.93
N GLU A 604 17.86 18.64 -30.21
CA GLU A 604 17.40 19.94 -30.75
C GLU A 604 15.88 20.16 -30.57
N ASP A 605 15.12 19.10 -30.27
CA ASP A 605 13.65 19.16 -30.23
C ASP A 605 13.12 19.72 -28.90
N PHE A 606 13.95 19.84 -27.85
CA PHE A 606 13.51 20.30 -26.53
C PHE A 606 14.51 21.22 -25.86
N ASP A 607 14.04 22.08 -24.96
CA ASP A 607 14.87 23.02 -24.21
C ASP A 607 15.38 22.44 -22.89
N GLY A 608 16.44 23.04 -22.34
CA GLY A 608 17.03 22.60 -21.06
C GLY A 608 17.88 21.34 -21.16
N ALA A 609 18.22 20.73 -20.02
CA ALA A 609 19.16 19.60 -19.93
C ALA A 609 18.48 18.22 -20.08
N TYR A 610 17.17 18.13 -19.82
CA TYR A 610 16.39 16.90 -19.92
C TYR A 610 14.91 17.23 -20.11
N VAL A 611 14.16 16.24 -20.60
CA VAL A 611 12.69 16.25 -20.60
C VAL A 611 12.18 15.03 -19.85
N ARG A 612 11.09 15.18 -19.11
CA ARG A 612 10.42 14.09 -18.39
C ARG A 612 9.03 13.88 -18.96
N VAL A 613 8.71 12.64 -19.27
CA VAL A 613 7.53 12.25 -20.03
C VAL A 613 6.76 11.20 -19.24
N ARG A 614 5.45 11.37 -19.16
CA ARG A 614 4.54 10.39 -18.57
C ARG A 614 4.08 9.45 -19.68
N ILE A 615 4.35 8.16 -19.51
CA ILE A 615 3.88 7.10 -20.39
C ILE A 615 2.58 6.53 -19.81
N HIS A 616 1.58 6.34 -20.67
CA HIS A 616 0.25 5.87 -20.31
C HIS A 616 -0.12 4.62 -21.07
N ALA A 617 -0.69 3.65 -20.36
CA ALA A 617 -1.37 2.51 -20.95
C ALA A 617 -2.82 2.46 -20.47
N GLU A 618 -3.76 2.35 -21.41
CA GLU A 618 -5.19 2.23 -21.16
C GLU A 618 -5.73 0.91 -21.74
N HIS A 619 -6.43 0.12 -20.93
CA HIS A 619 -7.05 -1.13 -21.40
C HIS A 619 -8.34 -0.84 -22.17
N LYS A 620 -8.39 -1.27 -23.43
CA LYS A 620 -9.44 -0.96 -24.42
C LYS A 620 -10.84 -1.41 -23.97
N ASP A 621 -10.95 -2.52 -23.24
CA ASP A 621 -12.26 -3.08 -22.84
C ASP A 621 -12.81 -2.46 -21.54
N THR A 622 -11.93 -2.03 -20.63
CA THR A 622 -12.29 -1.67 -19.24
C THR A 622 -12.04 -0.21 -18.93
N GLY A 623 -11.25 0.49 -19.74
CA GLY A 623 -10.82 1.87 -19.51
C GLY A 623 -9.78 2.02 -18.39
N PHE A 624 -9.29 0.93 -17.79
CA PHE A 624 -8.27 1.00 -16.74
C PHE A 624 -6.96 1.59 -17.25
N LYS A 625 -6.36 2.49 -16.47
CA LYS A 625 -5.12 3.18 -16.82
C LYS A 625 -4.00 2.87 -15.84
N SER A 626 -2.78 2.72 -16.36
CA SER A 626 -1.55 2.70 -15.57
C SER A 626 -0.51 3.61 -16.23
N SER A 627 0.40 4.18 -15.44
CA SER A 627 1.38 5.15 -15.92
C SER A 627 2.81 4.82 -15.47
N ALA A 628 3.78 5.26 -16.26
CA ALA A 628 5.20 5.18 -15.98
C ALA A 628 5.88 6.52 -16.31
N LEU A 629 7.14 6.65 -15.89
CA LEU A 629 7.98 7.81 -16.17
C LEU A 629 9.15 7.44 -17.05
N ILE A 630 9.42 8.29 -18.04
CA ILE A 630 10.67 8.25 -18.79
C ILE A 630 11.34 9.63 -18.75
N THR A 631 12.63 9.62 -18.45
CA THR A 631 13.49 10.81 -18.46
C THR A 631 14.44 10.71 -19.64
N VAL A 632 14.47 11.73 -20.49
CA VAL A 632 15.40 11.81 -21.62
C VAL A 632 16.38 12.95 -21.36
N VAL A 633 17.65 12.61 -21.14
CA VAL A 633 18.73 13.59 -20.91
C VAL A 633 19.42 13.97 -22.22
N LYS A 634 19.78 15.25 -22.40
CA LYS A 634 20.57 15.70 -23.56
C LYS A 634 22.00 15.17 -23.54
N SER A 635 22.59 15.12 -22.35
CA SER A 635 23.95 14.63 -22.16
C SER A 635 23.95 13.33 -21.38
N ARG A 636 24.71 12.34 -21.87
CA ARG A 636 24.94 11.05 -21.18
C ARG A 636 25.94 11.16 -20.04
N VAL A 637 26.75 12.22 -20.05
CA VAL A 637 27.81 12.50 -19.08
C VAL A 637 27.57 13.89 -18.49
N GLN A 638 27.71 14.01 -17.18
CA GLN A 638 27.76 15.27 -16.47
C GLN A 638 28.94 15.20 -15.49
N ILE A 639 29.52 16.35 -15.17
CA ILE A 639 30.60 16.50 -14.20
C ILE A 639 30.17 17.54 -13.17
N ASN A 640 30.33 17.25 -11.89
CA ASN A 640 30.11 18.19 -10.80
C ASN A 640 31.28 18.13 -9.79
N PRO A 641 31.62 19.25 -9.14
CA PRO A 641 31.17 20.62 -9.45
C PRO A 641 31.66 21.08 -10.84
N LEU A 642 30.97 22.03 -11.47
CA LEU A 642 31.38 22.67 -12.74
C LEU A 642 32.50 23.67 -12.54
N VAL A 643 32.48 24.36 -11.40
CA VAL A 643 33.60 25.15 -10.93
C VAL A 643 33.71 25.01 -9.42
N TYR A 644 34.94 24.92 -8.90
CA TYR A 644 35.22 24.92 -7.48
C TYR A 644 36.48 25.73 -7.19
N VAL A 645 36.43 26.60 -6.20
CA VAL A 645 37.59 27.36 -5.74
C VAL A 645 38.13 26.78 -4.45
N THR A 646 39.40 26.38 -4.48
CA THR A 646 40.13 25.83 -3.34
C THR A 646 41.40 26.63 -3.06
N GLN A 647 42.12 26.27 -1.99
CA GLN A 647 43.46 26.79 -1.71
C GLN A 647 44.52 25.75 -2.06
N VAL A 648 45.78 26.16 -2.12
CA VAL A 648 46.93 25.24 -2.24
C VAL A 648 46.80 24.04 -1.29
N LYS A 649 47.14 22.84 -1.76
CA LYS A 649 46.99 21.56 -1.04
C LYS A 649 45.55 21.17 -0.67
N GLY A 650 44.54 21.91 -1.11
CA GLY A 650 43.13 21.58 -0.91
C GLY A 650 42.72 20.35 -1.72
N ASN A 651 41.79 19.56 -1.16
CA ASN A 651 41.21 18.41 -1.85
C ASN A 651 39.80 18.77 -2.35
N VAL A 652 39.50 18.42 -3.59
CA VAL A 652 38.18 18.62 -4.21
C VAL A 652 37.67 17.28 -4.71
N LYS A 653 36.47 16.90 -4.26
CA LYS A 653 35.78 15.71 -4.76
C LYS A 653 34.99 16.08 -6.01
N LEU A 654 35.17 15.30 -7.07
CA LEU A 654 34.46 15.41 -8.33
C LEU A 654 33.65 14.12 -8.53
N GLN A 655 32.45 14.28 -9.08
CA GLN A 655 31.57 13.17 -9.41
C GLN A 655 31.09 13.32 -10.86
N ALA A 656 30.98 12.18 -11.54
CA ALA A 656 30.42 12.08 -12.87
C ALA A 656 29.04 11.41 -12.83
N GLY A 657 28.01 12.14 -13.26
CA GLY A 657 26.75 11.55 -13.68
C GLY A 657 26.94 10.88 -15.03
N TYR A 658 26.79 9.55 -15.09
CA TYR A 658 27.00 8.81 -16.34
C TYR A 658 25.99 7.70 -16.58
N LEU A 659 25.38 7.74 -17.77
CA LEU A 659 24.43 6.76 -18.29
C LEU A 659 25.16 5.74 -19.19
N GLY A 660 25.87 4.80 -18.55
CA GLY A 660 26.64 3.75 -19.21
C GLY A 660 27.54 3.01 -18.21
N ASP A 661 28.43 2.15 -18.71
CA ASP A 661 29.43 1.48 -17.88
C ASP A 661 30.57 2.45 -17.49
N ALA A 662 30.68 2.74 -16.19
CA ALA A 662 31.66 3.67 -15.64
C ALA A 662 33.12 3.31 -16.00
N SER A 663 33.40 2.05 -16.38
CA SER A 663 34.72 1.63 -16.88
C SER A 663 35.14 2.32 -18.19
N ASN A 664 34.19 2.93 -18.92
CA ASN A 664 34.44 3.67 -20.15
C ASN A 664 34.80 5.15 -19.92
N LEU A 665 34.68 5.67 -18.69
CA LEU A 665 35.03 7.06 -18.39
C LEU A 665 36.55 7.25 -18.37
N ARG A 666 37.01 8.38 -18.91
CA ARG A 666 38.41 8.79 -18.95
C ARG A 666 38.54 10.20 -18.41
N TRP A 667 39.29 10.33 -17.33
CA TRP A 667 39.66 11.59 -16.72
C TRP A 667 41.04 11.98 -17.24
N ALA A 668 41.20 13.21 -17.73
CA ALA A 668 42.49 13.74 -18.15
C ALA A 668 43.27 14.28 -16.95
N ASP A 669 44.60 14.21 -17.02
CA ASP A 669 45.47 14.81 -16.02
C ASP A 669 45.36 16.35 -16.09
N PRO A 670 45.18 17.03 -14.93
CA PRO A 670 45.21 18.48 -14.86
C PRO A 670 46.60 19.05 -15.17
N THR A 671 46.68 20.36 -15.40
CA THR A 671 47.94 21.05 -15.73
C THR A 671 48.82 21.26 -14.50
N TYR A 672 48.24 21.61 -13.36
CA TYR A 672 48.97 22.01 -12.16
C TYR A 672 48.80 21.05 -10.98
N GLY A 673 47.58 20.61 -10.69
CA GLY A 673 47.28 19.69 -9.59
C GLY A 673 47.54 18.23 -9.93
N GLU A 674 47.04 17.35 -9.07
CA GLU A 674 47.03 15.89 -9.28
C GLU A 674 45.60 15.37 -9.19
N LEU A 675 45.26 14.37 -10.02
CA LEU A 675 43.93 13.77 -10.03
C LEU A 675 44.01 12.27 -9.75
N SER A 676 43.27 11.80 -8.75
CA SER A 676 43.07 10.38 -8.48
C SER A 676 41.63 10.00 -8.83
N ALA A 677 41.45 9.26 -9.93
CA ALA A 677 40.12 8.92 -10.44
C ALA A 677 39.84 7.41 -10.44
N SER A 678 38.60 7.04 -10.14
CA SER A 678 38.09 5.68 -10.24
C SER A 678 36.61 5.69 -10.66
N GLY A 679 36.36 5.25 -11.89
CA GLY A 679 35.02 5.22 -12.49
C GLY A 679 34.36 6.60 -12.49
N LYS A 680 33.25 6.72 -11.75
CA LYS A 680 32.46 7.96 -11.64
C LYS A 680 33.00 8.98 -10.63
N ASN A 681 34.02 8.64 -9.85
CA ASN A 681 34.52 9.51 -8.80
C ASN A 681 35.97 9.93 -9.10
N ALA A 682 36.31 11.17 -8.80
CA ALA A 682 37.69 11.64 -8.80
C ALA A 682 37.96 12.56 -7.60
N VAL A 683 39.19 12.54 -7.11
CA VAL A 683 39.68 13.45 -6.08
C VAL A 683 40.83 14.22 -6.68
N TYR A 684 40.64 15.54 -6.79
CA TYR A 684 41.69 16.48 -7.18
C TYR A 684 42.43 16.97 -5.95
N LEU A 685 43.76 16.99 -6.03
CA LEU A 685 44.65 17.61 -5.06
C LEU A 685 45.28 18.84 -5.71
N ALA A 686 45.01 20.01 -5.12
CA ALA A 686 45.58 21.28 -5.56
C ALA A 686 47.10 21.29 -5.40
N PRO A 687 47.84 22.00 -6.27
CA PRO A 687 49.29 22.06 -6.20
C PRO A 687 49.78 22.57 -4.85
N GLY A 688 50.96 22.09 -4.44
CA GLY A 688 51.60 22.51 -3.20
C GLY A 688 52.18 23.92 -3.25
N GLU A 689 52.57 24.36 -4.44
CA GLU A 689 53.12 25.69 -4.75
C GLU A 689 52.42 26.25 -5.99
N MET A 690 52.24 27.57 -6.03
CA MET A 690 51.60 28.22 -7.16
C MET A 690 52.53 28.25 -8.38
N PRO A 691 52.02 28.08 -9.61
CA PRO A 691 52.82 28.29 -10.81
C PRO A 691 53.21 29.76 -10.96
N PRO A 692 54.25 30.06 -11.76
CA PRO A 692 54.55 31.43 -12.13
C PRO A 692 53.41 32.04 -12.95
N LEU A 693 53.16 33.34 -12.74
CA LEU A 693 52.15 34.12 -13.47
C LEU A 693 52.48 34.20 -14.97
N ASP A 694 53.77 34.35 -15.28
CA ASP A 694 54.32 34.29 -16.62
C ASP A 694 55.52 33.32 -16.60
N PRO A 695 55.54 32.28 -17.47
CA PRO A 695 56.67 31.37 -17.57
C PRO A 695 58.04 32.05 -17.80
N ALA A 696 58.05 33.28 -18.35
CA ALA A 696 59.26 34.07 -18.52
C ALA A 696 59.83 34.63 -17.18
N TYR A 697 58.99 34.71 -16.14
CA TYR A 697 59.32 35.26 -14.83
C TYR A 697 58.99 34.24 -13.71
N PRO A 698 59.82 33.19 -13.53
CA PRO A 698 59.51 32.06 -12.65
C PRO A 698 59.34 32.42 -11.17
N ASP A 699 59.92 33.53 -10.73
CA ASP A 699 59.84 34.01 -9.34
C ASP A 699 58.54 34.79 -9.05
N GLU A 700 57.83 35.24 -10.08
CA GLU A 700 56.56 35.98 -9.91
C GLU A 700 55.39 35.00 -9.91
N LEU A 701 55.04 34.51 -8.73
CA LEU A 701 53.95 33.53 -8.57
C LEU A 701 52.57 34.13 -8.82
N ALA A 702 51.69 33.34 -9.43
CA ALA A 702 50.30 33.70 -9.65
C ALA A 702 49.52 33.76 -8.33
N ALA A 703 48.54 34.67 -8.24
CA ALA A 703 47.59 34.71 -7.12
C ALA A 703 46.59 33.56 -7.19
N PHE A 704 46.31 33.07 -8.39
CA PHE A 704 45.49 31.89 -8.63
C PHE A 704 45.94 31.10 -9.87
N ALA A 705 45.63 29.81 -9.88
CA ALA A 705 45.85 28.90 -11.00
C ALA A 705 44.53 28.23 -11.37
N VAL A 706 44.37 27.82 -12.62
CA VAL A 706 43.13 27.20 -13.11
C VAL A 706 43.50 25.89 -13.79
N ASP A 707 42.93 24.80 -13.30
CA ASP A 707 42.97 23.50 -13.95
C ASP A 707 41.62 23.22 -14.63
N GLU A 708 41.70 22.79 -15.88
CA GLU A 708 40.58 22.21 -16.62
C GLU A 708 40.56 20.70 -16.36
N ILE A 709 39.56 20.24 -15.61
CA ILE A 709 39.33 18.82 -15.37
C ILE A 709 38.44 18.30 -16.49
N VAL A 710 39.05 17.56 -17.42
CA VAL A 710 38.37 17.06 -18.60
C VAL A 710 37.96 15.60 -18.41
N LEU A 711 36.67 15.33 -18.57
CA LEU A 711 36.06 14.01 -18.58
C LEU A 711 35.58 13.66 -19.98
N SER A 712 35.91 12.47 -20.47
CA SER A 712 35.42 11.95 -21.75
C SER A 712 35.04 10.48 -21.67
N GLU A 713 34.29 9.99 -22.65
CA GLU A 713 34.01 8.57 -22.84
C GLU A 713 35.05 7.95 -23.77
N ALA A 714 35.44 6.69 -23.54
CA ALA A 714 36.35 5.95 -24.39
C ALA A 714 35.86 5.89 -25.86
N GLY A 715 36.61 6.52 -26.78
CA GLY A 715 36.30 6.56 -28.21
C GLY A 715 36.88 7.83 -28.85
N ALA A 716 37.30 7.75 -30.11
CA ALA A 716 38.05 8.82 -30.77
C ALA A 716 37.26 10.14 -31.01
N ASN A 717 35.94 10.14 -30.85
CA ASN A 717 35.05 11.28 -31.15
C ASN A 717 34.05 11.58 -30.02
N SER A 718 34.32 11.13 -28.80
CA SER A 718 33.43 11.42 -27.67
C SER A 718 33.55 12.88 -27.26
N PRO A 719 32.43 13.58 -26.98
CA PRO A 719 32.48 14.93 -26.44
C PRO A 719 33.22 14.94 -25.10
N ALA A 720 34.01 16.00 -24.88
CA ALA A 720 34.70 16.25 -23.64
C ALA A 720 33.88 17.19 -22.76
N TYR A 721 33.83 16.91 -21.46
CA TYR A 721 33.11 17.68 -20.44
C TYR A 721 34.14 18.27 -19.48
N THR A 722 34.09 19.59 -19.28
CA THR A 722 35.14 20.31 -18.54
C THR A 722 34.56 20.91 -17.28
N ALA A 723 35.21 20.66 -16.15
CA ALA A 723 35.04 21.42 -14.91
C ALA A 723 36.29 22.26 -14.65
N LEU A 724 36.14 23.38 -13.94
CA LEU A 724 37.27 24.22 -13.55
C LEU A 724 37.57 24.09 -12.07
N ILE A 725 38.83 23.84 -11.72
CA ILE A 725 39.31 24.01 -10.36
C ILE A 725 40.23 25.21 -10.30
N ILE A 726 39.86 26.19 -9.49
CA ILE A 726 40.64 27.40 -9.26
C ILE A 726 41.36 27.25 -7.92
N THR A 727 42.69 27.22 -7.96
CA THR A 727 43.52 27.15 -6.75
C THR A 727 44.02 28.54 -6.42
N GLU A 728 43.71 29.05 -5.23
CA GLU A 728 44.21 30.33 -4.74
C GLU A 728 45.47 30.18 -3.89
N SER A 729 46.38 31.15 -4.04
CA SER A 729 47.57 31.26 -3.22
C SER A 729 47.21 31.55 -1.76
N ALA A 730 47.93 30.93 -0.83
CA ALA A 730 47.85 31.27 0.58
C ALA A 730 48.54 32.62 0.91
N ILE A 731 49.38 33.14 0.01
CA ILE A 731 50.25 34.31 0.26
C ILE A 731 49.78 35.52 -0.56
N LYS A 732 49.56 35.34 -1.86
CA LYS A 732 49.16 36.43 -2.80
C LYS A 732 47.66 36.35 -3.07
N GLN A 733 46.87 37.23 -2.45
CA GLN A 733 45.43 37.25 -2.68
C GLN A 733 45.11 37.76 -4.10
N PRO A 734 44.14 37.14 -4.81
CA PRO A 734 43.68 37.65 -6.09
C PRO A 734 43.17 39.09 -6.00
N MET A 735 43.44 39.89 -7.03
CA MET A 735 42.87 41.22 -7.17
C MET A 735 41.35 41.13 -7.19
N GLN A 736 40.68 41.95 -6.37
CA GLN A 736 39.22 41.95 -6.31
C GLN A 736 38.64 42.57 -7.58
N LEU A 737 37.71 41.84 -8.19
CA LEU A 737 36.88 42.31 -9.29
C LEU A 737 35.45 42.44 -8.79
N LEU A 738 34.96 43.67 -8.69
CA LEU A 738 33.56 43.95 -8.35
C LEU A 738 32.70 43.78 -9.60
N ARG A 739 31.52 43.16 -9.43
CA ARG A 739 30.53 43.03 -10.51
C ARG A 739 29.30 43.89 -10.26
N GLU A 740 28.88 44.63 -11.28
CA GLU A 740 27.60 45.34 -11.32
C GLU A 740 26.81 44.79 -12.52
N ILE A 741 25.71 44.10 -12.26
CA ILE A 741 24.91 43.44 -13.32
C ILE A 741 23.80 44.36 -13.77
N ASP A 742 23.68 44.52 -15.09
CA ASP A 742 22.52 45.11 -15.72
C ASP A 742 21.59 43.98 -16.19
N PRO A 743 20.48 43.71 -15.46
CA PRO A 743 19.59 42.60 -15.80
C PRO A 743 18.78 42.87 -17.08
N VAL A 744 18.62 44.13 -17.50
CA VAL A 744 17.85 44.50 -18.69
C VAL A 744 18.69 44.27 -19.94
N GLU A 745 19.92 44.77 -19.94
CA GLU A 745 20.84 44.60 -21.06
C GLU A 745 21.52 43.21 -21.08
N GLY A 746 21.53 42.52 -19.93
CA GLY A 746 22.22 41.24 -19.75
C GLY A 746 23.74 41.40 -19.80
N THR A 747 24.25 42.52 -19.29
CA THR A 747 25.69 42.84 -19.27
C THR A 747 26.21 42.95 -17.84
N VAL A 748 27.52 42.85 -17.68
CA VAL A 748 28.17 42.93 -16.36
C VAL A 748 29.31 43.93 -16.42
N LYS A 749 29.22 45.00 -15.64
CA LYS A 749 30.31 45.95 -15.51
C LYS A 749 31.28 45.46 -14.44
N LEU A 750 32.53 45.23 -14.86
CA LEU A 750 33.61 44.76 -14.00
C LEU A 750 34.48 45.94 -13.58
N THR A 751 34.77 46.04 -12.29
CA THR A 751 35.67 47.06 -11.74
C THR A 751 36.79 46.42 -10.94
N ALA A 752 38.03 46.58 -11.39
CA ALA A 752 39.20 46.12 -10.68
C ALA A 752 39.52 47.03 -9.49
N MET A 753 39.77 46.41 -8.33
CA MET A 753 40.04 47.08 -7.06
C MET A 753 41.42 46.69 -6.54
N ILE A 754 42.27 47.70 -6.29
CA ILE A 754 43.60 47.51 -5.71
C ILE A 754 43.73 48.46 -4.53
N ASN A 755 44.02 47.92 -3.33
CA ASN A 755 44.12 48.69 -2.08
C ASN A 755 42.89 49.61 -1.86
N GLY A 756 41.69 49.12 -2.17
CA GLY A 756 40.43 49.85 -2.04
C GLY A 756 40.18 50.92 -3.12
N LYS A 757 41.05 51.07 -4.13
CA LYS A 757 40.89 52.04 -5.21
C LYS A 757 40.47 51.38 -6.52
N ARG A 758 39.45 51.96 -7.16
CA ARG A 758 39.00 51.61 -8.51
C ARG A 758 40.08 51.91 -9.53
N GLN A 759 40.36 50.97 -10.40
CA GLN A 759 41.28 51.16 -11.52
C GLN A 759 40.55 51.57 -12.80
N ASP A 760 41.27 52.26 -13.68
CA ASP A 760 40.80 52.59 -15.02
C ASP A 760 40.71 51.30 -15.86
N PRO A 761 39.52 50.91 -16.37
CA PRO A 761 39.36 49.66 -17.11
C PRO A 761 40.29 49.56 -18.33
N ALA A 762 40.63 50.70 -18.95
CA ALA A 762 41.53 50.74 -20.11
C ALA A 762 42.98 50.34 -19.80
N LYS A 763 43.36 50.31 -18.51
CA LYS A 763 44.68 49.87 -18.06
C LYS A 763 44.70 48.41 -17.60
N ILE A 764 43.53 47.77 -17.52
CA ILE A 764 43.40 46.37 -17.12
C ILE A 764 43.41 45.50 -18.37
N GLN A 765 44.20 44.43 -18.34
CA GLN A 765 44.17 43.41 -19.38
C GLN A 765 43.10 42.37 -19.03
N TRP A 766 41.96 42.47 -19.68
CA TRP A 766 40.84 41.55 -19.51
C TRP A 766 40.97 40.34 -20.43
N ASN A 767 40.62 39.16 -19.91
CA ASN A 767 40.55 37.94 -20.70
C ASN A 767 39.37 37.08 -20.23
N VAL A 768 38.57 36.57 -21.17
CA VAL A 768 37.56 35.54 -20.89
C VAL A 768 38.26 34.20 -21.05
N LYS A 769 38.70 33.61 -19.94
CA LYS A 769 39.51 32.38 -19.92
C LYS A 769 38.66 31.15 -20.20
N TYR A 770 37.40 31.16 -19.78
CA TYR A 770 36.43 30.09 -20.03
C TYR A 770 35.03 30.68 -20.24
N GLY A 771 34.21 29.99 -21.03
CA GLY A 771 32.87 30.42 -21.41
C GLY A 771 32.86 31.46 -22.53
N SER A 772 31.68 31.71 -23.08
CA SER A 772 31.43 32.63 -24.18
C SER A 772 31.34 34.10 -23.74
N GLY A 773 31.46 35.00 -24.71
CA GLY A 773 31.34 36.44 -24.51
C GLY A 773 32.69 37.17 -24.54
N ALA A 774 32.65 38.48 -24.31
CA ALA A 774 33.83 39.34 -24.35
C ALA A 774 33.69 40.52 -23.40
N VAL A 775 34.83 41.05 -22.93
CA VAL A 775 34.91 42.28 -22.14
C VAL A 775 35.36 43.43 -23.04
N ASN A 776 34.63 44.54 -23.04
CA ASN A 776 35.07 45.77 -23.68
C ASN A 776 36.19 46.41 -22.83
N PRO A 777 37.44 46.50 -23.32
CA PRO A 777 38.57 46.96 -22.52
C PRO A 777 38.46 48.43 -22.13
N ALA A 778 37.76 49.27 -22.91
CA ALA A 778 37.62 50.69 -22.60
C ALA A 778 36.63 50.96 -21.46
N THR A 779 35.67 50.05 -21.24
CA THR A 779 34.58 50.26 -20.28
C THR A 779 34.53 49.23 -19.16
N GLY A 780 35.23 48.10 -19.30
CA GLY A 780 35.16 46.97 -18.37
C GLY A 780 33.82 46.21 -18.43
N VAL A 781 33.00 46.43 -19.46
CA VAL A 781 31.69 45.78 -19.59
C VAL A 781 31.84 44.44 -20.30
N TYR A 782 31.46 43.37 -19.62
CA TYR A 782 31.30 42.02 -20.16
C TYR A 782 29.93 41.84 -20.79
N THR A 783 29.91 41.28 -22.01
CA THR A 783 28.71 40.92 -22.75
C THR A 783 28.75 39.44 -23.09
N HIS A 784 27.74 38.71 -22.62
CA HIS A 784 27.54 37.30 -22.91
C HIS A 784 27.06 37.08 -24.36
N ASP A 785 27.53 36.01 -25.00
CA ASP A 785 26.99 35.56 -26.28
C ASP A 785 25.65 34.85 -26.06
N LYS A 786 24.55 35.54 -26.38
CA LYS A 786 23.18 35.04 -26.21
C LYS A 786 22.87 33.75 -26.97
N SER A 787 23.71 33.34 -27.92
CA SER A 787 23.57 32.06 -28.64
C SER A 787 24.27 30.88 -27.95
N SER A 788 25.10 31.14 -26.95
CA SER A 788 25.82 30.10 -26.21
C SER A 788 24.94 29.43 -25.14
N SER A 789 25.22 28.15 -24.91
CA SER A 789 24.66 27.35 -23.81
C SER A 789 25.55 27.29 -22.56
N ASP A 790 26.65 28.06 -22.53
CA ASP A 790 27.54 28.11 -21.38
C ASP A 790 26.80 28.56 -20.12
N GLN A 791 27.11 27.91 -19.00
CA GLN A 791 26.45 28.17 -17.72
C GLN A 791 27.19 29.21 -16.87
N PHE A 792 28.47 29.43 -17.16
CA PHE A 792 29.28 30.46 -16.51
C PHE A 792 30.44 30.88 -17.40
N ALA A 793 31.02 32.04 -17.11
CA ALA A 793 32.29 32.50 -17.66
C ALA A 793 33.30 32.73 -16.54
N LEU A 794 34.55 32.35 -16.79
CA LEU A 794 35.70 32.72 -15.97
C LEU A 794 36.40 33.90 -16.62
N ILE A 795 36.29 35.07 -16.00
CA ILE A 795 36.90 36.30 -16.50
C ILE A 795 38.10 36.62 -15.62
N THR A 796 39.27 36.74 -16.23
CA THR A 796 40.52 37.06 -15.56
C THR A 796 40.99 38.45 -15.94
N ALA A 797 41.70 39.10 -15.02
CA ALA A 797 42.23 40.44 -15.20
C ALA A 797 43.67 40.52 -14.68
N THR A 798 44.56 41.16 -15.43
CA THR A 798 45.89 41.52 -14.95
C THR A 798 46.13 43.03 -15.01
N PHE A 799 46.91 43.55 -14.06
CA PHE A 799 47.32 44.94 -13.98
C PHE A 799 48.78 45.04 -13.54
N ASP A 800 49.62 45.53 -14.45
CA ASP A 800 51.02 45.81 -14.16
C ASP A 800 51.17 47.23 -13.60
N THR A 801 51.63 47.32 -12.36
CA THR A 801 51.87 48.61 -11.70
C THR A 801 53.22 49.23 -12.05
N GLN A 802 54.11 48.48 -12.71
CA GLN A 802 55.52 48.77 -12.97
C GLN A 802 56.41 48.98 -11.72
N LEU A 803 55.82 49.22 -10.55
CA LEU A 803 56.53 49.50 -9.30
C LEU A 803 56.46 48.37 -8.27
N ILE A 804 55.30 47.73 -8.13
CA ILE A 804 55.03 46.75 -7.06
C ILE A 804 54.67 45.36 -7.60
N GLY A 805 54.84 45.13 -8.91
CA GLY A 805 54.56 43.88 -9.60
C GLY A 805 53.19 43.84 -10.28
N ILE A 806 52.84 42.66 -10.81
CA ILE A 806 51.60 42.41 -11.52
C ILE A 806 50.54 41.86 -10.56
N PHE A 807 49.38 42.51 -10.57
CA PHE A 807 48.18 42.02 -9.90
C PHE A 807 47.36 41.19 -10.87
N ASP A 808 47.01 39.98 -10.47
CA ASP A 808 46.11 39.09 -11.19
C ASP A 808 44.86 38.81 -10.35
N GLY A 809 43.70 38.79 -11.00
CA GLY A 809 42.41 38.55 -10.36
C GLY A 809 41.44 37.83 -11.30
N TYR A 810 40.35 37.31 -10.74
CA TYR A 810 39.32 36.65 -11.52
C TYR A 810 37.93 36.86 -10.92
N VAL A 811 36.91 36.61 -11.75
CA VAL A 811 35.50 36.54 -11.35
C VAL A 811 34.83 35.39 -12.09
N ILE A 812 34.01 34.63 -11.36
CA ILE A 812 33.12 33.62 -11.93
C ILE A 812 31.76 34.31 -12.13
N GLN A 813 31.33 34.43 -13.38
CA GLN A 813 30.06 35.03 -13.74
C GLN A 813 29.09 33.95 -14.22
N THR A 814 27.97 33.77 -13.54
CA THR A 814 26.90 32.84 -13.98
C THR A 814 26.22 33.36 -15.24
N LEU A 815 25.80 32.48 -16.13
CA LEU A 815 25.21 32.82 -17.42
C LEU A 815 23.78 32.26 -17.60
N PRO A 816 22.86 33.06 -18.19
CA PRO A 816 23.02 34.49 -18.47
C PRO A 816 23.18 35.30 -17.17
N PRO A 817 23.80 36.50 -17.22
CA PRO A 817 24.25 37.23 -16.01
C PRO A 817 23.24 37.39 -14.87
N ALA A 818 21.97 37.65 -15.18
CA ALA A 818 20.93 37.84 -14.17
C ALA A 818 20.26 36.55 -13.69
N ARG A 819 20.55 35.38 -14.30
CA ARG A 819 19.81 34.12 -14.07
C ARG A 819 19.75 33.71 -12.60
N LEU A 820 20.83 33.93 -11.86
CA LEU A 820 21.00 33.44 -10.49
C LEU A 820 21.19 34.55 -9.46
N GLU A 821 21.08 35.82 -9.86
CA GLU A 821 21.40 36.94 -8.97
C GLU A 821 20.43 37.09 -7.81
N ASP A 822 19.14 36.80 -8.00
CA ASP A 822 18.17 36.79 -6.89
C ASP A 822 18.59 35.78 -5.82
N ALA A 823 19.01 34.58 -6.24
CA ALA A 823 19.51 33.54 -5.33
C ALA A 823 20.84 33.97 -4.67
N MET A 824 21.72 34.64 -5.41
CA MET A 824 23.03 35.09 -4.93
C MET A 824 22.93 36.25 -3.94
N GLN A 825 21.97 37.16 -4.13
CA GLN A 825 21.69 38.25 -3.20
C GLN A 825 20.79 37.79 -2.04
N GLY A 826 19.99 36.74 -2.24
CA GLY A 826 19.03 36.21 -1.26
C GLY A 826 17.68 36.92 -1.31
N VAL A 827 17.37 37.58 -2.42
CA VAL A 827 16.11 38.27 -2.64
C VAL A 827 15.02 37.23 -2.89
N GLY A 828 13.94 37.27 -2.11
CA GLY A 828 12.82 36.32 -2.23
C GLY A 828 13.03 34.95 -1.58
N ALA A 829 14.14 34.71 -0.88
CA ALA A 829 14.35 33.51 -0.08
C ALA A 829 13.57 33.58 1.24
N PHE A 830 12.99 32.45 1.69
CA PHE A 830 12.53 32.32 3.08
C PHE A 830 13.74 32.52 4.01
N GLU A 831 13.76 33.61 4.78
CA GLU A 831 14.78 33.83 5.80
C GLU A 831 14.64 32.75 6.88
N VAL A 832 15.64 31.87 6.97
CA VAL A 832 15.75 30.88 8.04
C VAL A 832 15.91 31.64 9.37
N GLN A 833 14.87 31.64 10.21
CA GLN A 833 14.98 32.15 11.57
C GLN A 833 15.98 31.28 12.35
N LYS A 834 17.06 31.90 12.84
CA LYS A 834 18.04 31.28 13.75
C LYS A 834 17.35 30.88 15.07
N ASN A 835 16.86 29.66 15.18
CA ASN A 835 16.56 29.06 16.48
C ASN A 835 17.82 28.42 17.07
N LEU A 836 18.76 29.27 17.51
CA LEU A 836 19.82 28.90 18.45
C LEU A 836 19.32 29.12 19.88
N GLN A 837 18.41 28.26 20.36
CA GLN A 837 18.08 28.07 21.78
C GLN A 837 17.63 26.62 21.97
N GLY A 838 18.22 25.76 22.80
CA GLY A 838 19.40 25.87 23.63
C GLY A 838 19.75 24.47 24.16
N VAL A 839 21.02 24.10 24.09
CA VAL A 839 21.58 23.08 24.97
C VAL A 839 22.19 23.85 26.14
N LYS A 840 21.47 23.91 27.25
CA LYS A 840 22.08 24.08 28.57
C LYS A 840 21.92 22.76 29.29
N SER A 841 23.08 22.27 29.76
CA SER A 841 23.33 21.23 30.78
C SER A 841 22.13 20.58 31.44
#